data_AF-A0AAJ2TBB4-F1
#
_entry.id   AF-A0AAJ2TBB4-F1
#
_cell.length_a   1.000
_cell.length_b   1.000
_cell.length_c   1.000
_cell.angle_alpha   90.00
_cell.angle_beta   90.00
_cell.angle_gamma   90.00
#
_symmetry.space_group_name_H-M   'P 1'
#
loop_
_entity.id
_entity.type
_entity.pdbx_description
1 polymer ?
#
loop_
_entity_poly.entity_id
_entity_poly.type
_entity_poly.pdbx_seq_one_letter_code
_entity_poly.pdbx_strand_id
1 'polypeptide(L)'
;MNRTHYCGLLTESEIGREVTVCGWVLTKRDMGGVVFIDLRDREGTLQVVFDAGNMTPEEFRLADGLKNQSVIEVTGLMRKRGEETYNPKLKTGTIELAAKKITLLSSAETIPFALDDSAEVREDLRLKYRFLDLRRPQMYRNLKFRHDLVKVTRDYLDEHGFLEVETPMMMKSTPEGARDYLVPSRVHPGKFYALPQSPQIYKQLLMVGGIDKYYQVARCFRDEDLRADRQPEFTQVDMEMSFVNQEDVLQHLETLFKYIMKTLMHEDIVGPFLRLTWNEAMDSYGSDKPDLRFDLKIIDLTELAGRCSFSVFRSVVDKGGVVRAINIPGGADLTRSQIEDLTAKSQSYGAKGMAWIAIRPGGEIYSILTKYFKVEEIDEIIAKMHAHEGDFILFCADKLATVRRCLGNLRIDIAEMLGIRDTGEYKFLFVTDFPQFEWSEDEKRYVATHHPFTMPYEEDLQYLFTDPGRVRAQAYDVVLNGIELGSGSVRIHRQDIQTKMFEALGFTDAQIEERFGFMVNAFRYGTPPHAGFAFGLDRLTMQLLDVESLREVIAFPKIKDASELMTNAPDFVDEEQLKVLGIYIGDEAERPAGTAAKPKKKATPVINVENVANLARLSLTDKEKADMPKEMEAIIGFANQLSELDTENVEITAHVVPISNVFREDRVENRPDRDELLANAPTKADGCFTVPRVVENN
;
A
#
# COMPACT_ATOMS: atom_id res chain seq x y z
N MET A 1 -34.52 23.90 -1.75
CA MET A 1 -33.07 24.18 -1.92
C MET A 1 -32.95 24.86 -3.27
N ASN A 2 -32.55 26.15 -3.28
CA ASN A 2 -32.82 27.05 -4.41
C ASN A 2 -31.54 27.63 -5.04
N ARG A 3 -30.40 26.95 -4.89
CA ARG A 3 -29.13 27.41 -5.47
C ARG A 3 -29.26 27.66 -6.98
N THR A 4 -28.96 28.88 -7.42
CA THR A 4 -28.95 29.25 -8.84
C THR A 4 -27.56 29.19 -9.45
N HIS A 5 -26.51 29.47 -8.67
CA HIS A 5 -25.12 29.48 -9.14
C HIS A 5 -24.18 28.85 -8.12
N TYR A 6 -23.03 28.37 -8.59
CA TYR A 6 -21.89 28.07 -7.73
C TYR A 6 -21.11 29.36 -7.45
N CYS A 7 -20.60 29.51 -6.22
CA CYS A 7 -19.86 30.67 -5.75
C CYS A 7 -18.73 31.05 -6.70
N GLY A 8 -17.85 30.10 -7.03
CA GLY A 8 -16.64 30.36 -7.82
C GLY A 8 -16.84 30.53 -9.33
N LEU A 9 -18.06 30.32 -9.84
CA LEU A 9 -18.38 30.49 -11.27
C LEU A 9 -19.06 31.83 -11.59
N LEU A 10 -19.37 32.64 -10.59
CA LEU A 10 -19.93 33.97 -10.80
C LEU A 10 -18.88 34.91 -11.40
N THR A 11 -19.31 35.75 -12.33
CA THR A 11 -18.46 36.72 -13.02
C THR A 11 -19.13 38.11 -13.04
N GLU A 12 -18.50 39.07 -13.71
CA GLU A 12 -19.08 40.42 -13.86
C GLU A 12 -20.37 40.44 -14.69
N SER A 13 -20.67 39.41 -15.50
CA SER A 13 -21.92 39.34 -16.27
C SER A 13 -23.17 39.19 -15.41
N GLU A 14 -23.01 38.81 -14.14
CA GLU A 14 -24.12 38.66 -13.20
C GLU A 14 -24.40 39.95 -12.41
N ILE A 15 -23.60 41.01 -12.55
CA ILE A 15 -23.83 42.27 -11.84
C ILE A 15 -25.25 42.80 -12.09
N GLY A 16 -25.92 43.21 -11.01
CA GLY A 16 -27.30 43.68 -11.03
C GLY A 16 -28.36 42.57 -11.04
N ARG A 17 -27.96 41.29 -11.09
CA ARG A 17 -28.88 40.15 -10.98
C ARG A 17 -28.97 39.66 -9.54
N GLU A 18 -30.15 39.18 -9.19
CA GLU A 18 -30.35 38.45 -7.94
C GLU A 18 -29.96 36.98 -8.14
N VAL A 19 -29.10 36.48 -7.26
CA VAL A 19 -28.61 35.09 -7.30
C VAL A 19 -28.72 34.46 -5.91
N THR A 20 -28.80 33.13 -5.90
CA THR A 20 -28.81 32.31 -4.68
C THR A 20 -27.63 31.36 -4.72
N VAL A 21 -26.78 31.43 -3.70
CA VAL A 21 -25.59 30.60 -3.54
C VAL A 21 -25.67 29.80 -2.24
N CYS A 22 -25.06 28.62 -2.23
CA CYS A 22 -24.97 27.78 -1.05
C CYS A 22 -23.53 27.31 -0.85
N GLY A 23 -23.05 27.30 0.38
CA GLY A 23 -21.69 26.86 0.66
C GLY A 23 -21.34 26.86 2.14
N TRP A 24 -20.05 26.76 2.42
CA TRP A 24 -19.46 26.80 3.75
C TRP A 24 -18.84 28.18 4.00
N VAL A 25 -19.10 28.74 5.17
CA VAL A 25 -18.39 29.92 5.67
C VAL A 25 -16.90 29.59 5.79
N LEU A 26 -16.06 30.15 4.93
CA LEU A 26 -14.61 29.94 4.97
C LEU A 26 -13.98 30.86 6.00
N THR A 27 -14.22 32.17 5.86
CA THR A 27 -13.81 33.21 6.81
C THR A 27 -14.98 34.14 7.09
N LYS A 28 -15.00 34.72 8.30
CA LYS A 28 -15.91 35.78 8.71
C LYS A 28 -15.08 36.96 9.20
N ARG A 29 -15.42 38.18 8.74
CA ARG A 29 -14.85 39.44 9.20
C ARG A 29 -15.98 40.38 9.58
N ASP A 30 -15.98 40.87 10.81
CA ASP A 30 -17.00 41.77 11.35
C ASP A 30 -16.43 43.19 11.54
N MET A 31 -17.18 44.19 11.11
CA MET A 31 -16.85 45.61 11.21
C MET A 31 -17.92 46.42 11.98
N GLY A 32 -18.69 45.79 12.87
CA GLY A 32 -19.61 46.43 13.82
C GLY A 32 -20.97 46.85 13.25
N GLY A 33 -21.12 46.84 11.92
CA GLY A 33 -22.41 47.04 11.20
C GLY A 33 -22.45 46.38 9.82
N VAL A 34 -21.34 45.79 9.39
CA VAL A 34 -21.21 45.04 8.14
C VAL A 34 -20.41 43.78 8.43
N VAL A 35 -20.94 42.62 8.04
CA VAL A 35 -20.26 41.33 8.14
C VAL A 35 -19.88 40.86 6.75
N PHE A 36 -18.61 40.55 6.55
CA PHE A 36 -18.07 39.96 5.33
C PHE A 36 -17.84 38.47 5.55
N ILE A 37 -18.38 37.66 4.66
CA ILE A 37 -18.20 36.21 4.66
C ILE A 37 -17.60 35.79 3.33
N ASP A 38 -16.50 35.06 3.38
CA ASP A 38 -16.04 34.31 2.23
C ASP A 38 -16.80 32.98 2.19
N LEU A 39 -17.78 32.87 1.29
CA LEU A 39 -18.60 31.67 1.13
C LEU A 39 -17.98 30.77 0.06
N ARG A 40 -17.60 29.55 0.46
CA ARG A 40 -16.92 28.60 -0.42
C ARG A 40 -17.83 27.44 -0.81
N ASP A 41 -17.77 27.04 -2.07
CA ASP A 41 -18.23 25.76 -2.56
C ASP A 41 -17.14 25.06 -3.40
N ARG A 42 -17.50 24.01 -4.14
CA ARG A 42 -16.52 23.24 -4.92
C ARG A 42 -15.88 24.01 -6.08
N GLU A 43 -16.53 25.05 -6.59
CA GLU A 43 -16.03 25.81 -7.74
C GLU A 43 -15.18 27.01 -7.31
N GLY A 44 -15.29 27.43 -6.04
CA GLY A 44 -14.46 28.47 -5.46
C GLY A 44 -15.14 29.24 -4.34
N THR A 45 -14.63 30.45 -4.12
CA THR A 45 -15.05 31.33 -3.03
C THR A 45 -15.67 32.59 -3.59
N LEU A 46 -16.77 33.04 -2.99
CA LEU A 46 -17.44 34.32 -3.26
C LEU A 46 -17.55 35.11 -1.95
N GLN A 47 -17.25 36.41 -1.99
CA GLN A 47 -17.55 37.26 -0.83
C GLN A 47 -19.01 37.64 -0.81
N VAL A 48 -19.61 37.46 0.36
CA VAL A 48 -20.97 37.81 0.69
C VAL A 48 -20.93 38.90 1.76
N VAL A 49 -21.65 39.99 1.53
CA VAL A 49 -21.69 41.15 2.41
C VAL A 49 -23.07 41.26 3.03
N PHE A 50 -23.11 41.22 4.36
CA PHE A 50 -24.31 41.40 5.16
C PHE A 50 -24.24 42.79 5.79
N ASP A 51 -25.16 43.68 5.40
CA ASP A 51 -25.23 45.05 5.88
C ASP A 51 -26.48 45.21 6.74
N ALA A 52 -26.31 45.65 7.98
CA ALA A 52 -27.42 45.84 8.91
C ALA A 52 -28.50 46.80 8.37
N GLY A 53 -28.14 47.75 7.50
CA GLY A 53 -29.08 48.67 6.88
C GLY A 53 -29.97 48.04 5.80
N ASN A 54 -29.57 46.88 5.25
CA ASN A 54 -30.25 46.21 4.14
C ASN A 54 -30.90 44.87 4.55
N MET A 55 -30.88 44.53 5.84
CA MET A 55 -31.34 43.24 6.36
C MET A 55 -32.22 43.42 7.60
N THR A 56 -33.00 42.41 7.94
CA THR A 56 -33.73 42.42 9.23
C THR A 56 -32.75 42.24 10.41
N PRO A 57 -33.06 42.77 11.61
CA PRO A 57 -32.24 42.56 12.81
C PRO A 57 -32.03 41.08 13.19
N GLU A 58 -32.94 40.19 12.77
CA GLU A 58 -32.80 38.75 12.98
C GLU A 58 -31.78 38.14 12.01
N GLU A 59 -31.89 38.45 10.71
CA GLU A 59 -30.96 37.95 9.69
C GLU A 59 -29.53 38.47 9.90
N PHE A 60 -29.38 39.74 10.30
CA PHE A 60 -28.06 40.29 10.60
C PHE A 60 -27.44 39.61 11.82
N ARG A 61 -28.20 39.39 12.90
CA ARG A 61 -27.73 38.62 14.05
C ARG A 61 -27.38 37.18 13.70
N LEU A 62 -28.13 36.56 12.78
CA LEU A 62 -27.80 35.23 12.28
C LEU A 62 -26.44 35.24 11.57
N ALA A 63 -26.22 36.19 10.64
CA ALA A 63 -24.96 36.33 9.93
C ALA A 63 -23.78 36.63 10.86
N ASP A 64 -24.00 37.46 11.88
CA ASP A 64 -23.01 37.75 12.92
C ASP A 64 -22.73 36.53 13.83
N GLY A 65 -23.73 35.68 14.08
CA GLY A 65 -23.54 34.45 14.86
C GLY A 65 -22.82 33.31 14.12
N LEU A 66 -22.52 33.44 12.83
CA LEU A 66 -21.96 32.34 12.03
C LEU A 66 -20.53 32.00 12.45
N LYS A 67 -20.27 30.70 12.56
CA LYS A 67 -18.93 30.14 12.77
C LYS A 67 -18.35 29.67 11.43
N ASN A 68 -17.02 29.61 11.35
CA ASN A 68 -16.35 28.96 10.22
C ASN A 68 -16.90 27.54 10.02
N GLN A 69 -17.04 27.15 8.77
CA GLN A 69 -17.64 25.91 8.29
C GLN A 69 -19.15 25.76 8.52
N SER A 70 -19.85 26.77 9.02
CA SER A 70 -21.33 26.78 8.98
C SER A 70 -21.81 26.73 7.52
N VAL A 71 -22.88 26.00 7.27
CA VAL A 71 -23.47 25.82 5.94
C VAL A 71 -24.64 26.77 5.79
N ILE A 72 -24.57 27.64 4.79
CA ILE A 72 -25.58 28.68 4.57
C ILE A 72 -26.07 28.69 3.12
N GLU A 73 -27.33 29.10 2.95
CA GLU A 73 -27.91 29.56 1.68
C GLU A 73 -28.08 31.08 1.78
N VAL A 74 -27.64 31.80 0.75
CA VAL A 74 -27.75 33.26 0.68
C VAL A 74 -28.34 33.66 -0.66
N THR A 75 -29.38 34.50 -0.62
CA THR A 75 -29.91 35.19 -1.78
C THR A 75 -29.56 36.67 -1.69
N GLY A 76 -29.06 37.24 -2.78
CA GLY A 76 -28.62 38.63 -2.79
C GLY A 76 -28.43 39.21 -4.19
N LEU A 77 -28.12 40.49 -4.25
CA LEU A 77 -27.82 41.22 -5.48
C LEU A 77 -26.32 41.16 -5.76
N MET A 78 -25.91 40.70 -6.94
CA MET A 78 -24.52 40.77 -7.35
C MET A 78 -24.12 42.21 -7.65
N ARG A 79 -22.98 42.64 -7.11
CA ARG A 79 -22.41 43.98 -7.35
C ARG A 79 -20.91 43.93 -7.54
N LYS A 80 -20.39 45.00 -8.13
CA LYS A 80 -18.95 45.24 -8.19
C LYS A 80 -18.44 45.64 -6.80
N ARG A 81 -17.28 45.12 -6.42
CA ARG A 81 -16.54 45.59 -5.24
C ARG A 81 -16.02 47.01 -5.46
N GLY A 82 -15.67 47.71 -4.38
CA GLY A 82 -14.83 48.91 -4.48
C GLY A 82 -13.45 48.54 -5.04
N GLU A 83 -12.87 49.37 -5.89
CA GLU A 83 -11.59 49.08 -6.57
C GLU A 83 -10.45 48.82 -5.56
N GLU A 84 -10.47 49.51 -4.42
CA GLU A 84 -9.56 49.34 -3.30
C GLU A 84 -9.71 48.00 -2.55
N THR A 85 -10.81 47.28 -2.78
CA THR A 85 -11.13 46.00 -2.14
C THR A 85 -11.06 44.80 -3.08
N TYR A 86 -10.58 45.00 -4.31
CA TYR A 86 -10.35 43.90 -5.24
C TYR A 86 -9.34 42.91 -4.69
N ASN A 87 -9.67 41.62 -4.78
CA ASN A 87 -8.79 40.55 -4.36
C ASN A 87 -8.28 39.78 -5.58
N PRO A 88 -7.06 40.08 -6.08
CA PRO A 88 -6.52 39.41 -7.27
C PRO A 88 -6.27 37.91 -7.06
N LYS A 89 -6.31 37.41 -5.82
CA LYS A 89 -6.17 35.98 -5.52
C LYS A 89 -7.44 35.17 -5.80
N LEU A 90 -8.60 35.82 -5.96
CA LEU A 90 -9.88 35.17 -6.19
C LEU A 90 -10.39 35.43 -7.62
N LYS A 91 -10.94 34.40 -8.28
CA LYS A 91 -11.62 34.56 -9.58
C LYS A 91 -12.79 35.53 -9.50
N THR A 92 -13.52 35.51 -8.39
CA THR A 92 -14.62 36.45 -8.10
C THR A 92 -14.13 37.72 -7.41
N GLY A 93 -12.84 38.03 -7.50
CA GLY A 93 -12.18 39.05 -6.69
C GLY A 93 -12.62 40.48 -6.95
N THR A 94 -13.31 40.74 -8.06
CA THR A 94 -13.87 42.06 -8.45
C THR A 94 -15.36 42.21 -8.11
N ILE A 95 -16.01 41.13 -7.66
CA ILE A 95 -17.45 41.08 -7.41
C ILE A 95 -17.77 40.60 -5.98
N GLU A 96 -18.97 40.89 -5.52
CA GLU A 96 -19.50 40.41 -4.25
C GLU A 96 -21.02 40.32 -4.27
N LEU A 97 -21.57 39.48 -3.39
CA LEU A 97 -23.01 39.32 -3.21
C LEU A 97 -23.48 40.19 -2.04
N ALA A 98 -24.27 41.22 -2.32
CA ALA A 98 -24.97 41.96 -1.27
C ALA A 98 -26.17 41.14 -0.79
N ALA A 99 -26.04 40.54 0.40
CA ALA A 99 -27.03 39.64 0.95
C ALA A 99 -28.36 40.36 1.24
N LYS A 100 -29.45 39.78 0.75
CA LYS A 100 -30.82 40.20 1.07
C LYS A 100 -31.52 39.23 2.01
N LYS A 101 -31.19 37.95 1.89
CA LYS A 101 -31.77 36.87 2.69
C LYS A 101 -30.70 35.83 2.99
N ILE A 102 -30.72 35.33 4.21
CA ILE A 102 -29.85 34.24 4.66
C ILE A 102 -30.68 33.12 5.27
N THR A 103 -30.22 31.88 5.07
CA THR A 103 -30.75 30.71 5.77
C THR A 103 -29.59 29.85 6.24
N LEU A 104 -29.53 29.62 7.55
CA LEU A 104 -28.59 28.65 8.13
C LEU A 104 -29.12 27.24 7.84
N LEU A 105 -28.38 26.49 7.02
CA LEU A 105 -28.72 25.11 6.68
C LEU A 105 -28.19 24.14 7.73
N SER A 106 -26.97 24.39 8.23
CA SER A 106 -26.35 23.61 9.31
C SER A 106 -25.33 24.47 10.05
N SER A 107 -25.38 24.49 11.37
CA SER A 107 -24.29 25.06 12.18
C SER A 107 -23.06 24.15 12.14
N ALA A 108 -21.90 24.72 12.47
CA ALA A 108 -20.65 23.99 12.65
C ALA A 108 -20.03 24.29 14.02
N GLU A 109 -19.38 23.29 14.59
CA GLU A 109 -18.49 23.46 15.75
C GLU A 109 -17.12 24.00 15.32
N THR A 110 -16.27 24.32 16.30
CA THR A 110 -14.88 24.66 16.04
C THR A 110 -14.18 23.45 15.42
N ILE A 111 -13.61 23.63 14.22
CA ILE A 111 -12.90 22.56 13.52
C ILE A 111 -11.54 22.25 14.18
N PRO A 112 -11.08 21.00 14.11
CA PRO A 112 -9.83 20.55 14.75
C PRO A 112 -8.56 21.13 14.12
N PHE A 113 -8.64 21.65 12.90
CA PHE A 113 -7.54 22.34 12.22
C PHE A 113 -8.07 23.33 11.18
N ALA A 114 -7.29 24.39 10.91
CA ALA A 114 -7.61 25.34 9.84
C ALA A 114 -7.40 24.69 8.46
N LEU A 115 -8.29 25.00 7.51
CA LEU A 115 -8.20 24.45 6.16
C LEU A 115 -7.05 25.04 5.32
N ASP A 116 -6.61 26.26 5.67
CA ASP A 116 -5.59 27.00 4.93
C ASP A 116 -4.15 26.64 5.38
N ASP A 117 -3.94 26.31 6.67
CA ASP A 117 -2.62 25.98 7.25
C ASP A 117 -2.35 24.46 7.34
N SER A 118 -3.03 23.68 6.52
CA SER A 118 -3.03 22.21 6.60
C SER A 118 -1.67 21.52 6.38
N ALA A 119 -0.68 22.22 5.81
CA ALA A 119 0.67 21.68 5.62
C ALA A 119 1.38 21.46 6.97
N GLU A 120 1.05 22.24 7.99
CA GLU A 120 1.62 22.11 9.34
C GLU A 120 0.80 21.15 10.23
N VAL A 121 -0.36 20.68 9.75
CA VAL A 121 -1.23 19.78 10.49
C VAL A 121 -0.74 18.35 10.31
N ARG A 122 -0.55 17.65 11.44
CA ARG A 122 -0.16 16.25 11.45
C ARG A 122 -1.11 15.38 10.61
N GLU A 123 -0.53 14.47 9.82
CA GLU A 123 -1.27 13.61 8.89
C GLU A 123 -2.35 12.77 9.60
N ASP A 124 -2.06 12.22 10.78
CA ASP A 124 -2.99 11.40 11.56
C ASP A 124 -4.25 12.17 11.96
N LEU A 125 -4.12 13.45 12.32
CA LEU A 125 -5.27 14.31 12.62
C LEU A 125 -6.10 14.61 11.35
N ARG A 126 -5.42 14.82 10.22
CA ARG A 126 -6.08 15.03 8.92
C ARG A 126 -6.87 13.79 8.49
N LEU A 127 -6.31 12.59 8.67
CA LEU A 127 -6.97 11.32 8.35
C LEU A 127 -8.11 11.01 9.32
N LYS A 128 -7.97 11.31 10.62
CA LYS A 128 -9.06 11.17 11.59
C LYS A 128 -10.28 12.03 11.25
N TYR A 129 -10.05 13.23 10.72
CA TYR A 129 -11.10 14.14 10.26
C TYR A 129 -11.09 14.27 8.73
N ARG A 130 -10.94 13.15 8.02
CA ARG A 130 -10.76 13.13 6.56
C ARG A 130 -11.85 13.87 5.81
N PHE A 131 -13.10 13.82 6.29
CA PHE A 131 -14.23 14.55 5.70
C PHE A 131 -14.06 16.09 5.73
N LEU A 132 -13.29 16.66 6.67
CA LEU A 132 -12.89 18.07 6.67
C LEU A 132 -11.67 18.30 5.79
N ASP A 133 -10.69 17.40 5.84
CA ASP A 133 -9.48 17.45 5.02
C ASP A 133 -9.80 17.46 3.51
N LEU A 134 -10.82 16.69 3.10
CA LEU A 134 -11.33 16.65 1.73
C LEU A 134 -11.92 17.99 1.24
N ARG A 135 -12.25 18.92 2.15
CA ARG A 135 -12.72 20.27 1.79
C ARG A 135 -11.59 21.21 1.36
N ARG A 136 -10.33 20.80 1.53
CA ARG A 136 -9.19 21.60 1.09
C ARG A 136 -9.11 21.65 -0.44
N PRO A 137 -8.73 22.80 -1.03
CA PRO A 137 -8.60 22.91 -2.49
C PRO A 137 -7.67 21.87 -3.10
N GLN A 138 -6.55 21.53 -2.43
CA GLN A 138 -5.61 20.51 -2.94
C GLN A 138 -6.27 19.13 -3.02
N MET A 139 -6.95 18.68 -1.95
CA MET A 139 -7.63 17.37 -1.96
C MET A 139 -8.70 17.28 -3.04
N TYR A 140 -9.50 18.34 -3.20
CA TYR A 140 -10.50 18.40 -4.26
C TYR A 140 -9.86 18.31 -5.65
N ARG A 141 -8.77 19.05 -5.90
CA ARG A 141 -8.02 18.98 -7.16
C ARG A 141 -7.49 17.56 -7.43
N ASN A 142 -6.92 16.90 -6.42
CA ASN A 142 -6.39 15.55 -6.56
C ASN A 142 -7.50 14.55 -6.94
N LEU A 143 -8.64 14.59 -6.24
CA LEU A 143 -9.78 13.72 -6.55
C LEU A 143 -10.42 14.05 -7.90
N LYS A 144 -10.47 15.33 -8.29
CA LYS A 144 -10.96 15.76 -9.60
C LYS A 144 -10.05 15.26 -10.71
N PHE A 145 -8.73 15.41 -10.56
CA PHE A 145 -7.76 14.89 -11.52
C PHE A 145 -7.86 13.37 -11.64
N ARG A 146 -7.98 12.65 -10.53
CA ARG A 146 -8.23 11.19 -10.54
C ARG A 146 -9.50 10.85 -11.33
N HIS A 147 -10.59 11.58 -11.11
CA HIS A 147 -11.83 11.40 -11.86
C HIS A 147 -11.62 11.61 -13.36
N ASP A 148 -10.92 12.68 -13.75
CA ASP A 148 -10.62 12.98 -15.14
C ASP A 148 -9.72 11.91 -15.76
N LEU A 149 -8.73 11.39 -15.04
CA LEU A 149 -7.88 10.29 -15.46
C LEU A 149 -8.68 9.02 -15.75
N VAL A 150 -9.60 8.65 -14.86
CA VAL A 150 -10.51 7.52 -15.08
C VAL A 150 -11.37 7.75 -16.32
N LYS A 151 -11.96 8.94 -16.47
CA LYS A 151 -12.81 9.27 -17.62
C LYS A 151 -12.02 9.17 -18.94
N VAL A 152 -10.87 9.84 -19.03
CA VAL A 152 -10.00 9.86 -20.23
C VAL A 152 -9.54 8.45 -20.59
N THR A 153 -9.19 7.63 -19.59
CA THR A 153 -8.80 6.23 -19.83
C THR A 153 -9.96 5.41 -20.39
N ARG A 154 -11.18 5.57 -19.82
CA ARG A 154 -12.38 4.90 -20.32
C ARG A 154 -12.71 5.31 -21.75
N ASP A 155 -12.73 6.61 -22.03
CA ASP A 155 -13.03 7.14 -23.36
C ASP A 155 -12.05 6.57 -24.39
N TYR A 156 -10.75 6.55 -24.07
CA TYR A 156 -9.74 5.94 -24.95
C TYR A 156 -10.00 4.45 -25.19
N LEU A 157 -10.25 3.67 -24.15
CA LEU A 157 -10.44 2.22 -24.28
C LEU A 157 -11.73 1.88 -25.05
N ASP A 158 -12.82 2.62 -24.83
CA ASP A 158 -14.07 2.51 -25.59
C ASP A 158 -13.86 2.80 -27.09
N GLU A 159 -13.15 3.90 -27.41
CA GLU A 159 -12.79 4.24 -28.79
C GLU A 159 -11.91 3.17 -29.48
N HIS A 160 -11.17 2.37 -28.72
CA HIS A 160 -10.32 1.27 -29.22
C HIS A 160 -11.00 -0.11 -29.16
N GLY A 161 -12.30 -0.14 -28.88
CA GLY A 161 -13.16 -1.32 -28.95
C GLY A 161 -13.04 -2.26 -27.75
N PHE A 162 -12.55 -1.78 -26.60
CA PHE A 162 -12.58 -2.55 -25.36
C PHE A 162 -13.95 -2.46 -24.69
N LEU A 163 -14.34 -3.54 -24.00
CA LEU A 163 -15.56 -3.61 -23.21
C LEU A 163 -15.25 -3.57 -21.71
N GLU A 164 -15.90 -2.66 -20.98
CA GLU A 164 -15.86 -2.67 -19.52
C GLU A 164 -16.71 -3.82 -18.98
N VAL A 165 -16.08 -4.82 -18.34
CA VAL A 165 -16.80 -5.96 -17.76
C VAL A 165 -16.45 -6.06 -16.28
N GLU A 166 -17.45 -6.10 -15.40
CA GLU A 166 -17.22 -6.26 -13.97
C GLU A 166 -16.90 -7.73 -13.63
N THR A 167 -15.92 -7.94 -12.75
CA THR A 167 -15.53 -9.28 -12.27
C THR A 167 -15.85 -9.47 -10.78
N PRO A 168 -16.15 -10.70 -10.32
CA PRO A 168 -16.49 -10.94 -8.92
C PRO A 168 -15.40 -10.54 -7.91
N MET A 169 -15.81 -9.94 -6.79
CA MET A 169 -14.92 -9.61 -5.66
C MET A 169 -14.79 -10.75 -4.62
N MET A 170 -15.72 -11.70 -4.60
CA MET A 170 -15.64 -12.88 -3.73
C MET A 170 -15.23 -14.08 -4.57
N MET A 171 -13.92 -14.28 -4.69
CA MET A 171 -13.34 -15.34 -5.53
C MET A 171 -12.85 -16.53 -4.70
N LYS A 172 -12.40 -17.58 -5.40
CA LYS A 172 -11.69 -18.69 -4.78
C LYS A 172 -10.28 -18.23 -4.41
N SER A 173 -9.78 -18.62 -3.23
CA SER A 173 -8.39 -18.37 -2.87
C SER A 173 -7.45 -19.17 -3.76
N THR A 174 -6.59 -18.46 -4.47
CA THR A 174 -5.53 -19.00 -5.32
C THR A 174 -4.36 -18.03 -5.20
N PRO A 175 -3.53 -18.13 -4.14
CA PRO A 175 -2.50 -17.13 -3.87
C PRO A 175 -1.58 -16.92 -5.10
N GLU A 176 -1.55 -15.70 -5.63
CA GLU A 176 -0.76 -15.31 -6.82
C GLU A 176 0.56 -14.61 -6.43
N GLY A 177 1.09 -14.92 -5.24
CA GLY A 177 2.34 -14.35 -4.72
C GLY A 177 2.16 -13.54 -3.44
N ALA A 178 1.01 -12.88 -3.25
CA ALA A 178 0.65 -12.22 -1.99
C ALA A 178 -0.33 -13.06 -1.15
N ARG A 179 -0.57 -12.65 0.10
CA ARG A 179 -1.64 -13.21 0.94
C ARG A 179 -2.99 -12.60 0.53
N ASP A 180 -4.02 -13.45 0.50
CA ASP A 180 -5.40 -13.05 0.23
C ASP A 180 -6.06 -12.49 1.50
N TYR A 181 -6.87 -11.44 1.36
CA TYR A 181 -7.89 -11.12 2.35
C TYR A 181 -9.03 -12.14 2.22
N LEU A 182 -9.42 -12.75 3.34
CA LEU A 182 -10.47 -13.77 3.36
C LEU A 182 -11.81 -13.21 3.85
N VAL A 183 -12.90 -13.69 3.24
CA VAL A 183 -14.28 -13.38 3.62
C VAL A 183 -14.99 -14.69 3.99
N PRO A 184 -15.36 -14.89 5.26
CA PRO A 184 -15.98 -16.15 5.69
C PRO A 184 -17.40 -16.33 5.14
N SER A 185 -17.72 -17.54 4.71
CA SER A 185 -19.06 -17.87 4.21
C SER A 185 -19.97 -18.34 5.34
N ARG A 186 -21.00 -17.56 5.64
CA ARG A 186 -22.09 -18.00 6.52
C ARG A 186 -22.85 -19.21 5.95
N VAL A 187 -23.00 -19.28 4.63
CA VAL A 187 -23.81 -20.31 3.94
C VAL A 187 -23.08 -21.65 3.86
N HIS A 188 -21.75 -21.61 3.78
CA HIS A 188 -20.90 -22.79 3.70
C HIS A 188 -19.91 -22.78 4.88
N PRO A 189 -20.32 -23.27 6.06
CA PRO A 189 -19.47 -23.29 7.25
C PRO A 189 -18.10 -23.92 6.95
N GLY A 190 -17.03 -23.26 7.41
CA GLY A 190 -15.65 -23.67 7.18
C GLY A 190 -15.07 -23.31 5.81
N LYS A 191 -15.83 -22.66 4.92
CA LYS A 191 -15.35 -22.16 3.62
C LYS A 191 -15.23 -20.64 3.61
N PHE A 192 -14.25 -20.14 2.86
CA PHE A 192 -13.93 -18.73 2.72
C PHE A 192 -13.91 -18.35 1.24
N TYR A 193 -14.34 -17.13 0.95
CA TYR A 193 -13.98 -16.44 -0.27
C TYR A 193 -12.66 -15.69 -0.05
N ALA A 194 -11.96 -15.37 -1.13
CA ALA A 194 -10.84 -14.44 -1.14
C ALA A 194 -11.24 -13.17 -1.90
N LEU A 195 -10.73 -12.03 -1.46
CA LEU A 195 -10.77 -10.80 -2.25
C LEU A 195 -9.67 -10.84 -3.33
N PRO A 196 -9.94 -10.35 -4.56
CA PRO A 196 -9.02 -10.51 -5.68
C PRO A 196 -7.76 -9.64 -5.53
N GLN A 197 -6.59 -10.26 -5.67
CA GLN A 197 -5.32 -9.54 -5.83
C GLN A 197 -5.26 -8.78 -7.17
N SER A 198 -5.97 -9.31 -8.16
CA SER A 198 -6.28 -8.70 -9.46
C SER A 198 -7.40 -9.50 -10.16
N PRO A 199 -8.01 -8.99 -11.25
CA PRO A 199 -8.95 -9.76 -12.07
C PRO A 199 -8.29 -10.84 -12.97
N GLN A 200 -7.02 -11.21 -12.74
CA GLN A 200 -6.18 -12.01 -13.64
C GLN A 200 -6.82 -13.31 -14.14
N ILE A 201 -7.52 -14.04 -13.27
CA ILE A 201 -8.21 -15.27 -13.65
C ILE A 201 -9.40 -14.96 -14.56
N TYR A 202 -10.24 -14.01 -14.16
CA TYR A 202 -11.50 -13.73 -14.87
C TYR A 202 -11.25 -13.08 -16.23
N LYS A 203 -10.29 -12.16 -16.35
CA LYS A 203 -9.98 -11.53 -17.65
C LYS A 203 -9.53 -12.55 -18.69
N GLN A 204 -8.77 -13.57 -18.29
CA GLN A 204 -8.40 -14.68 -19.18
C GLN A 204 -9.62 -15.53 -19.56
N LEU A 205 -10.52 -15.82 -18.61
CA LEU A 205 -11.77 -16.51 -18.91
C LEU A 205 -12.68 -15.71 -19.86
N LEU A 206 -12.65 -14.38 -19.80
CA LEU A 206 -13.36 -13.53 -20.77
C LEU A 206 -12.77 -13.64 -22.18
N MET A 207 -11.45 -13.82 -22.31
CA MET A 207 -10.82 -14.12 -23.60
C MET A 207 -11.28 -15.47 -24.13
N VAL A 208 -11.32 -16.50 -23.29
CA VAL A 208 -11.91 -17.82 -23.62
C VAL A 208 -13.39 -17.69 -23.99
N GLY A 209 -14.13 -16.79 -23.34
CA GLY A 209 -15.53 -16.50 -23.60
C GLY A 209 -15.81 -15.69 -24.87
N GLY A 210 -14.76 -15.22 -25.59
CA GLY A 210 -14.90 -14.50 -26.85
C GLY A 210 -15.18 -12.99 -26.71
N ILE A 211 -14.85 -12.37 -25.57
CA ILE A 211 -14.97 -10.91 -25.38
C ILE A 211 -13.98 -10.14 -26.27
N ASP A 212 -12.87 -10.77 -26.68
CA ASP A 212 -11.80 -10.23 -27.53
C ASP A 212 -10.99 -9.10 -26.90
N LYS A 213 -11.62 -8.02 -26.40
CA LYS A 213 -10.96 -6.91 -25.72
C LYS A 213 -11.72 -6.50 -24.47
N TYR A 214 -11.08 -6.65 -23.33
CA TYR A 214 -11.66 -6.41 -22.02
C TYR A 214 -10.88 -5.31 -21.28
N TYR A 215 -11.59 -4.46 -20.56
CA TYR A 215 -10.99 -3.65 -19.51
C TYR A 215 -11.86 -3.57 -18.25
N GLN A 216 -11.27 -3.16 -17.13
CA GLN A 216 -12.00 -2.81 -15.92
C GLN A 216 -11.19 -1.83 -15.06
N VAL A 217 -11.85 -0.81 -14.51
CA VAL A 217 -11.29 -0.03 -13.39
C VAL A 217 -11.58 -0.81 -12.10
N ALA A 218 -10.76 -1.81 -11.81
CA ALA A 218 -11.00 -2.81 -10.78
C ALA A 218 -10.41 -2.42 -9.42
N ARG A 219 -11.09 -2.83 -8.34
CA ARG A 219 -10.55 -2.80 -6.98
C ARG A 219 -9.79 -4.10 -6.72
N CYS A 220 -8.57 -3.96 -6.23
CA CYS A 220 -7.65 -5.05 -5.93
C CYS A 220 -7.24 -5.01 -4.45
N PHE A 221 -6.93 -6.17 -3.88
CA PHE A 221 -6.66 -6.35 -2.46
C PHE A 221 -5.43 -7.22 -2.23
N ARG A 222 -4.46 -6.74 -1.45
CA ARG A 222 -3.25 -7.51 -1.10
C ARG A 222 -2.93 -7.33 0.37
N ASP A 223 -2.85 -8.43 1.10
CA ASP A 223 -2.49 -8.43 2.52
C ASP A 223 -0.96 -8.49 2.69
N GLU A 224 -0.32 -7.34 2.41
CA GLU A 224 1.13 -7.11 2.48
C GLU A 224 1.47 -5.93 3.40
N ASP A 225 2.74 -5.85 3.81
CA ASP A 225 3.26 -4.69 4.56
C ASP A 225 3.11 -3.39 3.77
N LEU A 226 2.50 -2.38 4.41
CA LEU A 226 2.19 -1.11 3.77
C LEU A 226 3.38 -0.14 3.75
N ARG A 227 3.38 0.70 2.70
CA ARG A 227 4.38 1.74 2.42
C ARG A 227 3.65 3.01 1.94
N ALA A 228 4.36 4.11 1.76
CA ALA A 228 3.76 5.36 1.26
C ALA A 228 3.09 5.18 -0.12
N ASP A 229 3.64 4.29 -0.94
CA ASP A 229 3.23 3.94 -2.29
C ASP A 229 2.40 2.63 -2.38
N ARG A 230 1.92 2.11 -1.24
CA ARG A 230 1.14 0.86 -1.15
C ARG A 230 -0.06 0.99 -0.20
N GLN A 231 -1.20 0.47 -0.63
CA GLN A 231 -2.43 0.39 0.15
C GLN A 231 -2.97 -1.04 0.10
N PRO A 232 -3.65 -1.52 1.17
CA PRO A 232 -4.14 -2.89 1.21
C PRO A 232 -5.29 -3.10 0.23
N GLU A 233 -6.02 -2.03 -0.07
CA GLU A 233 -7.00 -1.92 -1.14
C GLU A 233 -6.56 -0.81 -2.11
N PHE A 234 -6.47 -1.13 -3.39
CA PHE A 234 -5.98 -0.21 -4.42
C PHE A 234 -6.68 -0.44 -5.75
N THR A 235 -6.65 0.55 -6.63
CA THR A 235 -7.38 0.52 -7.90
C THR A 235 -6.41 0.30 -9.06
N GLN A 236 -6.73 -0.66 -9.92
CA GLN A 236 -6.04 -0.89 -11.18
C GLN A 236 -6.94 -0.55 -12.36
N VAL A 237 -6.34 -0.12 -13.46
CA VAL A 237 -6.95 -0.25 -14.78
C VAL A 237 -6.39 -1.53 -15.38
N ASP A 238 -7.22 -2.54 -15.42
CA ASP A 238 -6.88 -3.89 -15.86
C ASP A 238 -7.40 -4.09 -17.28
N MET A 239 -6.59 -4.67 -18.18
CA MET A 239 -6.94 -4.90 -19.58
C MET A 239 -6.39 -6.23 -20.09
N GLU A 240 -7.10 -6.83 -21.04
CA GLU A 240 -6.71 -8.08 -21.71
C GLU A 240 -7.26 -8.08 -23.15
N MET A 241 -6.48 -8.61 -24.09
CA MET A 241 -6.82 -8.69 -25.52
C MET A 241 -6.54 -10.11 -26.04
N SER A 242 -7.38 -10.57 -26.97
CA SER A 242 -7.20 -11.82 -27.72
C SER A 242 -6.53 -11.56 -29.07
N PHE A 243 -5.92 -12.61 -29.63
CA PHE A 243 -5.23 -12.63 -30.92
C PHE A 243 -4.12 -11.59 -31.09
N VAL A 244 -3.46 -11.25 -29.99
CA VAL A 244 -2.35 -10.28 -29.94
C VAL A 244 -1.04 -10.95 -29.54
N ASN A 245 0.07 -10.37 -29.98
CA ASN A 245 1.40 -10.65 -29.47
C ASN A 245 1.89 -9.51 -28.55
N GLN A 246 3.10 -9.65 -27.99
CA GLN A 246 3.70 -8.63 -27.12
C GLN A 246 3.78 -7.25 -27.78
N GLU A 247 4.19 -7.16 -29.05
CA GLU A 247 4.36 -5.87 -29.75
C GLU A 247 3.04 -5.11 -29.87
N ASP A 248 1.95 -5.80 -30.18
CA ASP A 248 0.61 -5.20 -30.29
C ASP A 248 0.20 -4.54 -28.97
N VAL A 249 0.50 -5.19 -27.84
CA VAL A 249 0.24 -4.64 -26.50
C VAL A 249 1.11 -3.42 -26.22
N LEU A 250 2.43 -3.49 -26.49
CA LEU A 250 3.34 -2.36 -26.25
C LEU A 250 2.94 -1.11 -27.05
N GLN A 251 2.55 -1.28 -28.32
CA GLN A 251 2.08 -0.17 -29.15
C GLN A 251 0.78 0.45 -28.63
N HIS A 252 -0.16 -0.39 -28.16
CA HIS A 252 -1.39 0.08 -27.54
C HIS A 252 -1.10 0.88 -26.27
N LEU A 253 -0.26 0.36 -25.37
CA LEU A 253 0.12 1.02 -24.12
C LEU A 253 0.84 2.35 -24.38
N GLU A 254 1.76 2.40 -25.34
CA GLU A 254 2.45 3.64 -25.71
C GLU A 254 1.43 4.71 -26.15
N THR A 255 0.48 4.33 -27.00
CA THR A 255 -0.56 5.24 -27.50
C THR A 255 -1.49 5.71 -26.37
N LEU A 256 -1.90 4.80 -25.48
CA LEU A 256 -2.70 5.10 -24.30
C LEU A 256 -2.02 6.13 -23.39
N PHE A 257 -0.77 5.87 -22.99
CA PHE A 257 -0.06 6.78 -22.08
C PHE A 257 0.21 8.13 -22.73
N LYS A 258 0.56 8.18 -24.03
CA LYS A 258 0.68 9.44 -24.78
C LYS A 258 -0.63 10.21 -24.80
N TYR A 259 -1.76 9.53 -25.02
CA TYR A 259 -3.08 10.16 -25.01
C TYR A 259 -3.43 10.75 -23.63
N ILE A 260 -3.16 10.01 -22.55
CA ILE A 260 -3.34 10.50 -21.17
C ILE A 260 -2.49 11.74 -20.90
N MET A 261 -1.18 11.69 -21.22
CA MET A 261 -0.26 12.81 -21.01
C MET A 261 -0.69 14.06 -21.79
N LYS A 262 -1.05 13.90 -23.05
CA LYS A 262 -1.50 15.01 -23.90
C LYS A 262 -2.80 15.64 -23.40
N THR A 263 -3.74 14.81 -22.95
CA THR A 263 -5.08 15.27 -22.58
C THR A 263 -5.10 15.91 -21.19
N LEU A 264 -4.40 15.33 -20.22
CA LEU A 264 -4.46 15.75 -18.81
C LEU A 264 -3.28 16.61 -18.38
N MET A 265 -2.08 16.31 -18.87
CA MET A 265 -0.86 17.03 -18.51
C MET A 265 -0.50 18.11 -19.53
N HIS A 266 -1.16 18.11 -20.70
CA HIS A 266 -0.85 19.00 -21.83
C HIS A 266 0.59 18.82 -22.33
N GLU A 267 1.16 17.63 -22.13
CA GLU A 267 2.50 17.25 -22.56
C GLU A 267 2.44 16.33 -23.76
N ASP A 268 3.13 16.69 -24.84
CA ASP A 268 3.22 15.87 -26.05
C ASP A 268 4.51 15.04 -26.00
N ILE A 269 4.39 13.76 -25.61
CA ILE A 269 5.55 12.85 -25.55
C ILE A 269 5.93 12.43 -26.97
N VAL A 270 6.99 13.04 -27.49
CA VAL A 270 7.48 12.83 -28.86
C VAL A 270 8.36 11.59 -28.97
N GLY A 271 8.19 10.83 -30.06
CA GLY A 271 8.99 9.65 -30.36
C GLY A 271 8.52 8.39 -29.62
N PRO A 272 9.06 7.20 -29.96
CA PRO A 272 8.70 5.95 -29.29
C PRO A 272 9.26 5.91 -27.86
N PHE A 273 8.61 5.17 -26.97
CA PHE A 273 9.16 4.89 -25.65
C PHE A 273 10.44 4.07 -25.79
N LEU A 274 11.44 4.34 -24.94
CA LEU A 274 12.65 3.52 -24.90
C LEU A 274 12.25 2.09 -24.50
N ARG A 275 12.89 1.10 -25.11
CA ARG A 275 12.68 -0.31 -24.76
C ARG A 275 14.00 -0.89 -24.29
N LEU A 276 14.01 -1.43 -23.09
CA LEU A 276 15.13 -2.16 -22.53
C LEU A 276 14.68 -3.59 -22.24
N THR A 277 15.56 -4.55 -22.49
CA THR A 277 15.43 -5.86 -21.85
C THR A 277 15.73 -5.73 -20.35
N TRP A 278 15.23 -6.65 -19.55
CA TRP A 278 15.48 -6.69 -18.12
C TRP A 278 16.99 -6.76 -17.84
N ASN A 279 17.73 -7.53 -18.64
CA ASN A 279 19.18 -7.60 -18.52
C ASN A 279 19.86 -6.25 -18.80
N GLU A 280 19.48 -5.55 -19.87
CA GLU A 280 20.03 -4.21 -20.17
C GLU A 280 19.72 -3.20 -19.06
N ALA A 281 18.49 -3.23 -18.54
CA ALA A 281 18.06 -2.36 -17.44
C ALA A 281 18.87 -2.65 -16.15
N MET A 282 18.96 -3.93 -15.76
CA MET A 282 19.70 -4.36 -14.58
C MET A 282 21.21 -4.16 -14.72
N ASP A 283 21.77 -4.33 -15.91
CA ASP A 283 23.21 -4.15 -16.12
C ASP A 283 23.63 -2.68 -16.19
N SER A 284 22.81 -1.83 -16.82
CA SER A 284 23.12 -0.41 -17.02
C SER A 284 22.68 0.46 -15.84
N TYR A 285 21.67 0.04 -15.08
CA TYR A 285 21.05 0.88 -14.04
C TYR A 285 20.85 0.17 -12.70
N GLY A 286 21.05 -1.15 -12.61
CA GLY A 286 20.88 -1.89 -11.36
C GLY A 286 19.43 -1.97 -10.89
N SER A 287 18.47 -1.70 -11.77
CA SER A 287 17.04 -1.63 -11.50
C SER A 287 16.24 -2.08 -12.73
N ASP A 288 15.17 -2.82 -12.50
CA ASP A 288 14.14 -3.18 -13.49
C ASP A 288 13.15 -2.04 -13.75
N LYS A 289 13.28 -0.93 -13.01
CA LYS A 289 12.56 0.33 -13.19
C LYS A 289 13.53 1.50 -13.16
N PRO A 290 14.38 1.66 -14.17
CA PRO A 290 15.40 2.70 -14.17
C PRO A 290 14.80 4.10 -14.28
N ASP A 291 15.37 5.05 -13.54
CA ASP A 291 15.07 6.47 -13.71
C ASP A 291 15.99 7.06 -14.79
N LEU A 292 15.43 7.37 -15.96
CA LEU A 292 16.20 7.84 -17.13
C LEU A 292 16.36 9.36 -17.20
N ARG A 293 15.94 10.11 -16.17
CA ARG A 293 16.10 11.58 -16.14
C ARG A 293 17.54 12.05 -16.02
N PHE A 294 18.45 11.12 -15.71
CA PHE A 294 19.89 11.35 -15.61
C PHE A 294 20.63 10.14 -16.17
N ASP A 295 21.91 10.27 -16.52
CA ASP A 295 22.66 9.20 -17.17
C ASP A 295 23.20 8.20 -16.13
N LEU A 296 24.26 8.57 -15.38
CA LEU A 296 24.89 7.80 -14.28
C LEU A 296 24.86 6.27 -14.48
N LYS A 297 25.21 5.80 -15.69
CA LYS A 297 25.15 4.38 -16.02
C LYS A 297 26.20 3.58 -15.26
N ILE A 298 25.85 2.34 -14.94
CA ILE A 298 26.75 1.35 -14.39
C ILE A 298 27.58 0.75 -15.53
N ILE A 299 28.90 0.74 -15.35
CA ILE A 299 29.84 0.23 -16.34
C ILE A 299 30.62 -0.93 -15.74
N ASP A 300 30.71 -2.03 -16.48
CA ASP A 300 31.45 -3.22 -16.05
C ASP A 300 32.95 -3.08 -16.29
N LEU A 301 33.73 -3.17 -15.21
CA LEU A 301 35.18 -3.07 -15.21
C LEU A 301 35.84 -4.37 -14.73
N THR A 302 35.10 -5.48 -14.68
CA THR A 302 35.55 -6.75 -14.08
C THR A 302 36.83 -7.27 -14.71
N GLU A 303 36.95 -7.19 -16.05
CA GLU A 303 38.16 -7.61 -16.76
C GLU A 303 39.39 -6.76 -16.38
N LEU A 304 39.24 -5.43 -16.35
CA LEU A 304 40.32 -4.49 -15.99
C LEU A 304 40.72 -4.64 -14.52
N ALA A 305 39.72 -4.75 -13.64
CA ALA A 305 39.92 -5.02 -12.22
C ALA A 305 40.60 -6.37 -11.97
N GLY A 306 40.37 -7.36 -12.84
CA GLY A 306 41.08 -8.63 -12.84
C GLY A 306 42.57 -8.51 -13.15
N ARG A 307 43.05 -7.47 -13.84
CA ARG A 307 44.47 -7.31 -14.18
C ARG A 307 45.30 -6.65 -13.08
N CYS A 308 44.65 -5.93 -12.14
CA CYS A 308 45.34 -5.15 -11.11
C CYS A 308 45.91 -6.00 -9.97
N SER A 309 46.76 -5.38 -9.15
CA SER A 309 47.32 -5.99 -7.94
C SER A 309 46.51 -5.73 -6.66
N PHE A 310 45.34 -5.07 -6.77
CA PHE A 310 44.50 -4.77 -5.62
C PHE A 310 43.75 -6.03 -5.14
N SER A 311 44.14 -6.53 -3.97
CA SER A 311 43.68 -7.83 -3.45
C SER A 311 42.17 -7.96 -3.30
N VAL A 312 41.46 -6.86 -3.02
CA VAL A 312 40.00 -6.83 -2.87
C VAL A 312 39.32 -7.15 -4.21
N PHE A 313 39.71 -6.47 -5.29
CA PHE A 313 39.16 -6.71 -6.63
C PHE A 313 39.53 -8.10 -7.13
N ARG A 314 40.80 -8.49 -7.01
CA ARG A 314 41.28 -9.84 -7.38
C ARG A 314 40.50 -10.95 -6.68
N SER A 315 40.32 -10.85 -5.36
CA SER A 315 39.58 -11.84 -4.58
C SER A 315 38.11 -11.98 -4.99
N VAL A 316 37.47 -10.89 -5.43
CA VAL A 316 36.09 -10.90 -5.94
C VAL A 316 36.04 -11.57 -7.32
N VAL A 317 36.90 -11.15 -8.25
CA VAL A 317 36.97 -11.71 -9.61
C VAL A 317 37.30 -13.20 -9.59
N ASP A 318 38.29 -13.61 -8.79
CA ASP A 318 38.72 -15.01 -8.67
C ASP A 318 37.62 -15.92 -8.09
N LYS A 319 36.63 -15.34 -7.38
CA LYS A 319 35.44 -16.04 -6.86
C LYS A 319 34.23 -15.96 -7.79
N GLY A 320 34.38 -15.44 -9.00
CA GLY A 320 33.30 -15.27 -9.98
C GLY A 320 32.36 -14.09 -9.68
N GLY A 321 32.79 -13.14 -8.84
CA GLY A 321 32.10 -11.86 -8.65
C GLY A 321 32.43 -10.85 -9.76
N VAL A 322 31.86 -9.65 -9.66
CA VAL A 322 32.03 -8.58 -10.65
C VAL A 322 32.52 -7.29 -10.00
N VAL A 323 33.21 -6.47 -10.77
CA VAL A 323 33.63 -5.12 -10.37
C VAL A 323 33.02 -4.13 -11.36
N ARG A 324 32.10 -3.30 -10.87
CA ARG A 324 31.41 -2.29 -11.69
C ARG A 324 31.53 -0.91 -11.06
N ALA A 325 31.36 0.13 -11.85
CA ALA A 325 31.50 1.50 -11.38
C ALA A 325 30.47 2.45 -12.00
N ILE A 326 30.30 3.62 -11.36
CA ILE A 326 29.55 4.77 -11.87
C ILE A 326 30.51 5.96 -11.96
N ASN A 327 30.44 6.72 -13.05
CA ASN A 327 31.10 8.01 -13.16
C ASN A 327 30.17 9.12 -12.62
N ILE A 328 30.67 9.96 -11.72
CA ILE A 328 29.95 11.06 -11.10
C ILE A 328 30.50 12.38 -11.68
N PRO A 329 29.79 13.02 -12.61
CA PRO A 329 30.25 14.25 -13.24
C PRO A 329 30.45 15.37 -12.22
N GLY A 330 31.60 16.05 -12.26
CA GLY A 330 31.90 17.14 -11.31
C GLY A 330 32.11 16.69 -9.86
N GLY A 331 32.25 15.38 -9.60
CA GLY A 331 32.40 14.82 -8.26
C GLY A 331 33.82 14.87 -7.67
N ALA A 332 34.83 15.38 -8.38
CA ALA A 332 36.22 15.35 -7.90
C ALA A 332 36.43 16.12 -6.58
N ASP A 333 35.58 17.11 -6.31
CA ASP A 333 35.59 17.94 -5.10
C ASP A 333 34.71 17.40 -3.97
N LEU A 334 34.16 16.17 -4.10
CA LEU A 334 33.43 15.52 -3.01
C LEU A 334 34.26 15.51 -1.73
N THR A 335 33.68 16.06 -0.68
CA THR A 335 34.31 16.10 0.64
C THR A 335 34.47 14.70 1.21
N ARG A 336 35.43 14.52 2.12
CA ARG A 336 35.62 13.26 2.82
C ARG A 336 34.34 12.76 3.51
N SER A 337 33.54 13.67 4.09
CA SER A 337 32.25 13.33 4.69
C SER A 337 31.28 12.75 3.66
N GLN A 338 31.15 13.37 2.49
CA GLN A 338 30.26 12.86 1.42
C GLN A 338 30.71 11.48 0.93
N ILE A 339 32.01 11.23 0.81
CA ILE A 339 32.55 9.92 0.43
C ILE A 339 32.26 8.87 1.53
N GLU A 340 32.42 9.24 2.81
CA GLU A 340 32.08 8.38 3.95
C GLU A 340 30.58 8.08 4.00
N ASP A 341 29.71 9.06 3.71
CA ASP A 341 28.25 8.90 3.64
C ASP A 341 27.84 7.95 2.49
N LEU A 342 28.39 8.14 1.29
CA LEU A 342 28.17 7.22 0.16
C LEU A 342 28.66 5.79 0.47
N THR A 343 29.77 5.68 1.21
CA THR A 343 30.27 4.38 1.67
C THR A 343 29.31 3.74 2.66
N ALA A 344 28.78 4.48 3.62
CA ALA A 344 27.79 3.98 4.58
C ALA A 344 26.49 3.54 3.90
N LYS A 345 25.99 4.30 2.92
CA LYS A 345 24.83 3.92 2.08
C LYS A 345 25.10 2.63 1.29
N SER A 346 26.29 2.49 0.70
CA SER A 346 26.65 1.25 -0.02
C SER A 346 26.57 0.00 0.88
N GLN A 347 26.96 0.14 2.14
CA GLN A 347 26.95 -0.94 3.12
C GLN A 347 25.54 -1.30 3.55
N SER A 348 24.64 -0.32 3.69
CA SER A 348 23.22 -0.59 3.96
C SER A 348 22.54 -1.33 2.80
N TYR A 349 23.02 -1.17 1.56
CA TYR A 349 22.61 -1.96 0.40
C TYR A 349 23.33 -3.31 0.27
N GLY A 350 24.20 -3.65 1.23
CA GLY A 350 24.85 -4.96 1.39
C GLY A 350 26.23 -5.09 0.74
N ALA A 351 26.82 -4.02 0.22
CA ALA A 351 28.22 -4.05 -0.22
C ALA A 351 29.17 -4.10 1.00
N LYS A 352 30.35 -4.71 0.84
CA LYS A 352 31.35 -4.77 1.92
C LYS A 352 32.17 -3.48 2.07
N GLY A 353 32.19 -2.67 1.02
CA GLY A 353 32.90 -1.40 0.96
C GLY A 353 32.96 -0.87 -0.46
N MET A 354 33.50 0.34 -0.62
CA MET A 354 33.64 1.01 -1.90
C MET A 354 35.09 1.40 -2.15
N ALA A 355 35.48 1.42 -3.42
CA ALA A 355 36.71 2.05 -3.86
C ALA A 355 36.37 3.19 -4.82
N TRP A 356 37.27 4.15 -5.00
CA TRP A 356 36.98 5.34 -5.82
C TRP A 356 38.24 5.94 -6.43
N ILE A 357 38.07 6.72 -7.49
CA ILE A 357 39.09 7.55 -8.13
C ILE A 357 38.52 8.95 -8.35
N ALA A 358 39.23 9.99 -7.90
CA ALA A 358 38.89 11.38 -8.21
C ALA A 358 39.86 11.92 -9.26
N ILE A 359 39.33 12.56 -10.31
CA ILE A 359 40.11 13.17 -11.38
C ILE A 359 40.13 14.67 -11.13
N ARG A 360 41.17 15.17 -10.46
CA ARG A 360 41.28 16.57 -10.04
C ARG A 360 41.65 17.50 -11.18
N PRO A 361 41.46 18.83 -11.01
CA PRO A 361 41.89 19.81 -11.99
C PRO A 361 43.35 19.63 -12.42
N GLY A 362 43.63 19.76 -13.71
CA GLY A 362 44.92 19.45 -14.33
C GLY A 362 45.16 17.97 -14.65
N GLY A 363 44.16 17.11 -14.48
CA GLY A 363 44.24 15.67 -14.76
C GLY A 363 44.94 14.84 -13.67
N GLU A 364 45.12 15.40 -12.47
CA GLU A 364 45.73 14.68 -11.34
C GLU A 364 44.78 13.57 -10.84
N ILE A 365 45.26 12.33 -10.83
CA ILE A 365 44.49 11.17 -10.37
C ILE A 365 44.71 10.98 -8.86
N TYR A 366 43.68 11.29 -8.07
CA TYR A 366 43.70 11.12 -6.63
C TYR A 366 42.95 9.85 -6.22
N SER A 367 43.70 8.83 -5.77
CA SER A 367 43.14 7.59 -5.22
C SER A 367 44.22 6.75 -4.54
N ILE A 368 43.83 5.87 -3.61
CA ILE A 368 44.70 4.79 -3.13
C ILE A 368 44.94 3.71 -4.19
N LEU A 369 44.03 3.59 -5.17
CA LEU A 369 44.08 2.59 -6.23
C LEU A 369 45.27 2.80 -7.18
N THR A 370 45.77 4.03 -7.34
CA THR A 370 46.90 4.34 -8.24
C THR A 370 48.17 3.53 -7.94
N LYS A 371 48.34 3.01 -6.71
CA LYS A 371 49.47 2.15 -6.33
C LYS A 371 49.34 0.70 -6.80
N TYR A 372 48.13 0.29 -7.19
CA TYR A 372 47.80 -1.10 -7.50
C TYR A 372 47.54 -1.35 -8.98
N PHE A 373 47.41 -0.29 -9.77
CA PHE A 373 47.24 -0.31 -11.22
C PHE A 373 48.45 0.33 -11.91
N LYS A 374 48.75 -0.12 -13.12
CA LYS A 374 49.67 0.59 -14.02
C LYS A 374 48.98 1.84 -14.59
N VAL A 375 49.77 2.79 -15.08
CA VAL A 375 49.24 4.03 -15.67
C VAL A 375 48.30 3.71 -16.84
N GLU A 376 48.70 2.77 -17.70
CA GLU A 376 47.90 2.37 -18.86
C GLU A 376 46.57 1.74 -18.46
N GLU A 377 46.52 1.00 -17.35
CA GLU A 377 45.30 0.37 -16.84
C GLU A 377 44.33 1.39 -16.24
N ILE A 378 44.85 2.44 -15.60
CA ILE A 378 44.05 3.57 -15.11
C ILE A 378 43.50 4.39 -16.29
N ASP A 379 44.31 4.63 -17.32
CA ASP A 379 43.86 5.34 -18.53
C ASP A 379 42.76 4.54 -19.25
N GLU A 380 42.87 3.21 -19.34
CA GLU A 380 41.82 2.33 -19.84
C GLU A 380 40.52 2.43 -19.02
N ILE A 381 40.62 2.51 -17.68
CA ILE A 381 39.46 2.72 -16.80
C ILE A 381 38.82 4.08 -17.08
N ILE A 382 39.58 5.16 -17.09
CA ILE A 382 39.08 6.53 -17.32
C ILE A 382 38.38 6.61 -18.68
N ALA A 383 39.01 6.06 -19.72
CA ALA A 383 38.45 6.01 -21.07
C ALA A 383 37.14 5.20 -21.12
N LYS A 384 37.10 4.03 -20.49
CA LYS A 384 35.91 3.17 -20.46
C LYS A 384 34.76 3.77 -19.64
N MET A 385 35.08 4.52 -18.60
CA MET A 385 34.11 5.26 -17.78
C MET A 385 33.64 6.55 -18.43
N HIS A 386 34.23 6.95 -19.58
CA HIS A 386 34.03 8.26 -20.21
C HIS A 386 34.19 9.41 -19.20
N ALA A 387 35.18 9.27 -18.30
CA ALA A 387 35.41 10.23 -17.23
C ALA A 387 36.35 11.35 -17.69
N HIS A 388 36.07 12.56 -17.22
CA HIS A 388 36.83 13.76 -17.56
C HIS A 388 37.44 14.42 -16.31
N GLU A 389 38.27 15.43 -16.54
CA GLU A 389 38.76 16.29 -15.47
C GLU A 389 37.58 16.89 -14.68
N GLY A 390 37.61 16.76 -13.35
CA GLY A 390 36.54 17.17 -12.46
C GLY A 390 35.62 16.02 -12.02
N ASP A 391 35.75 14.81 -12.58
CA ASP A 391 34.85 13.69 -12.28
C ASP A 391 35.33 12.79 -11.13
N PHE A 392 34.41 11.95 -10.65
CA PHE A 392 34.66 10.96 -9.60
C PHE A 392 34.09 9.60 -9.98
N ILE A 393 34.95 8.59 -10.05
CA ILE A 393 34.57 7.20 -10.36
C ILE A 393 34.40 6.44 -9.05
N LEU A 394 33.23 5.85 -8.84
CA LEU A 394 32.89 5.07 -7.66
C LEU A 394 32.67 3.60 -8.01
N PHE A 395 33.40 2.69 -7.36
CA PHE A 395 33.45 1.26 -7.67
C PHE A 395 32.77 0.41 -6.59
N CYS A 396 32.01 -0.60 -7.03
CA CYS A 396 31.49 -1.68 -6.19
C CYS A 396 32.00 -3.04 -6.70
N ALA A 397 32.53 -3.85 -5.79
CA ALA A 397 33.09 -5.17 -6.10
C ALA A 397 32.47 -6.24 -5.17
N ASP A 398 31.56 -7.05 -5.69
CA ASP A 398 30.88 -8.13 -4.95
C ASP A 398 30.22 -9.12 -5.95
N LYS A 399 29.31 -9.98 -5.48
CA LYS A 399 28.42 -10.77 -6.33
C LYS A 399 27.54 -9.85 -7.19
N LEU A 400 27.19 -10.30 -8.40
CA LEU A 400 26.42 -9.52 -9.37
C LEU A 400 25.12 -8.92 -8.80
N ALA A 401 24.33 -9.71 -8.06
CA ALA A 401 23.08 -9.24 -7.45
C ALA A 401 23.32 -8.10 -6.44
N THR A 402 24.36 -8.24 -5.60
CA THR A 402 24.76 -7.19 -4.63
C THR A 402 25.23 -5.93 -5.34
N VAL A 403 26.06 -6.06 -6.39
CA VAL A 403 26.59 -4.93 -7.15
C VAL A 403 25.46 -4.17 -7.86
N ARG A 404 24.54 -4.88 -8.53
CA ARG A 404 23.36 -4.29 -9.17
C ARG A 404 22.51 -3.51 -8.16
N ARG A 405 22.16 -4.14 -7.03
CA ARG A 405 21.39 -3.49 -5.95
C ARG A 405 22.11 -2.27 -5.36
N CYS A 406 23.40 -2.38 -5.09
CA CYS A 406 24.17 -1.30 -4.47
C CYS A 406 24.30 -0.10 -5.40
N LEU A 407 24.83 -0.32 -6.61
CA LEU A 407 25.05 0.77 -7.57
C LEU A 407 23.73 1.36 -8.09
N GLY A 408 22.69 0.54 -8.25
CA GLY A 408 21.37 1.02 -8.67
C GLY A 408 20.75 1.98 -7.67
N ASN A 409 20.84 1.71 -6.36
CA ASN A 409 20.35 2.64 -5.33
C ASN A 409 21.28 3.85 -5.15
N LEU A 410 22.61 3.65 -5.14
CA LEU A 410 23.56 4.75 -5.04
C LEU A 410 23.43 5.73 -6.20
N ARG A 411 23.10 5.26 -7.40
CA ARG A 411 22.80 6.10 -8.55
C ARG A 411 21.68 7.10 -8.24
N ILE A 412 20.60 6.67 -7.56
CA ILE A 412 19.51 7.55 -7.13
C ILE A 412 20.01 8.53 -6.05
N ASP A 413 20.72 8.03 -5.04
CA ASP A 413 21.29 8.83 -3.96
C ASP A 413 22.23 9.95 -4.46
N ILE A 414 23.06 9.63 -5.46
CA ILE A 414 23.99 10.57 -6.09
C ILE A 414 23.22 11.60 -6.90
N ALA A 415 22.19 11.19 -7.66
CA ALA A 415 21.39 12.12 -8.44
C ALA A 415 20.64 13.13 -7.56
N GLU A 416 20.14 12.69 -6.41
CA GLU A 416 19.53 13.55 -5.40
C GLU A 416 20.57 14.49 -4.76
N MET A 417 21.74 13.97 -4.38
CA MET A 417 22.85 14.78 -3.85
C MET A 417 23.31 15.88 -4.83
N LEU A 418 23.34 15.59 -6.13
CA LEU A 418 23.74 16.53 -7.17
C LEU A 418 22.60 17.42 -7.68
N GLY A 419 21.34 17.15 -7.29
CA GLY A 419 20.18 17.88 -7.78
C GLY A 419 19.93 17.74 -9.29
N ILE A 420 20.36 16.62 -9.90
CA ILE A 420 20.26 16.39 -11.36
C ILE A 420 19.00 15.60 -11.77
N ARG A 421 18.06 15.43 -10.83
CA ARG A 421 16.78 14.76 -11.08
C ARG A 421 15.71 15.80 -11.37
N ASP A 422 15.46 16.06 -12.65
CA ASP A 422 14.42 17.02 -13.05
C ASP A 422 13.01 16.48 -12.71
N THR A 423 12.23 17.24 -11.95
CA THR A 423 10.86 16.87 -11.61
C THR A 423 9.85 17.21 -12.70
N GLY A 424 10.21 18.06 -13.68
CA GLY A 424 9.36 18.46 -14.80
C GLY A 424 9.43 17.54 -16.02
N GLU A 425 10.41 16.63 -16.10
CA GLU A 425 10.55 15.71 -17.24
C GLU A 425 9.83 14.38 -17.03
N TYR A 426 9.16 13.88 -18.08
CA TYR A 426 8.54 12.56 -18.11
C TYR A 426 9.32 11.61 -19.02
N LYS A 427 10.04 10.66 -18.43
CA LYS A 427 10.77 9.60 -19.15
C LYS A 427 10.04 8.27 -19.03
N PHE A 428 9.29 7.93 -20.07
CA PHE A 428 8.68 6.61 -20.22
C PHE A 428 9.67 5.61 -20.82
N LEU A 429 9.61 4.38 -20.34
CA LEU A 429 10.22 3.23 -21.00
C LEU A 429 9.39 1.96 -20.80
N PHE A 430 9.64 0.99 -21.67
CA PHE A 430 9.28 -0.40 -21.45
C PHE A 430 10.49 -1.18 -20.96
N VAL A 431 10.28 -2.03 -19.96
CA VAL A 431 11.21 -3.12 -19.64
C VAL A 431 10.57 -4.42 -20.08
N THR A 432 11.32 -5.29 -20.76
CA THR A 432 10.85 -6.52 -21.41
C THR A 432 11.77 -7.69 -21.05
N ASP A 433 11.45 -8.91 -21.47
CA ASP A 433 12.34 -10.08 -21.34
C ASP A 433 12.74 -10.38 -19.89
N PHE A 434 11.79 -10.24 -18.97
CA PHE A 434 11.97 -10.60 -17.57
C PHE A 434 12.34 -12.08 -17.42
N PRO A 435 13.08 -12.45 -16.37
CA PRO A 435 13.20 -13.85 -15.98
C PRO A 435 11.83 -14.47 -15.75
N GLN A 436 11.62 -15.69 -16.23
CA GLN A 436 10.39 -16.45 -16.00
C GLN A 436 10.29 -16.91 -14.53
N PHE A 437 11.44 -17.23 -13.94
CA PHE A 437 11.55 -17.73 -12.58
C PHE A 437 12.57 -16.94 -11.78
N GLU A 438 12.32 -16.84 -10.49
CA GLU A 438 13.28 -16.37 -9.50
C GLU A 438 13.54 -17.43 -8.43
N TRP A 439 14.76 -17.45 -7.89
CA TRP A 439 15.09 -18.35 -6.78
C TRP A 439 14.59 -17.76 -5.47
N SER A 440 13.64 -18.45 -4.83
CA SER A 440 13.21 -18.11 -3.47
C SER A 440 14.15 -18.76 -2.47
N GLU A 441 14.88 -17.95 -1.70
CA GLU A 441 15.73 -18.44 -0.60
C GLU A 441 14.90 -19.01 0.56
N ASP A 442 13.69 -18.48 0.77
CA ASP A 442 12.78 -18.92 1.82
C ASP A 442 12.20 -20.29 1.51
N GLU A 443 11.76 -20.50 0.27
CA GLU A 443 11.17 -21.75 -0.17
C GLU A 443 12.20 -22.75 -0.73
N LYS A 444 13.45 -22.29 -0.92
CA LYS A 444 14.57 -23.06 -1.50
C LYS A 444 14.21 -23.72 -2.84
N ARG A 445 13.46 -23.00 -3.67
CA ARG A 445 13.01 -23.43 -4.99
C ARG A 445 12.80 -22.25 -5.92
N TYR A 446 12.69 -22.54 -7.21
CA TYR A 446 12.23 -21.55 -8.18
C TYR A 446 10.73 -21.28 -8.02
N VAL A 447 10.38 -20.00 -8.04
CA VAL A 447 9.01 -19.50 -8.08
C VAL A 447 8.84 -18.63 -9.33
N ALA A 448 7.60 -18.43 -9.78
CA ALA A 448 7.35 -17.57 -10.94
C ALA A 448 7.59 -16.10 -10.56
N THR A 449 8.28 -15.34 -11.40
CA THR A 449 8.56 -13.91 -11.15
C THR A 449 7.31 -13.03 -11.22
N HIS A 450 6.34 -13.40 -12.08
CA HIS A 450 5.07 -12.69 -12.20
C HIS A 450 3.89 -13.56 -11.78
N HIS A 451 3.50 -14.52 -12.62
CA HIS A 451 2.48 -15.51 -12.29
C HIS A 451 2.65 -16.78 -13.15
N PRO A 452 2.08 -17.93 -12.72
CA PRO A 452 2.25 -19.23 -13.41
C PRO A 452 1.65 -19.35 -14.82
N PHE A 453 1.03 -18.29 -15.34
CA PHE A 453 0.35 -18.27 -16.65
C PHE A 453 1.08 -17.39 -17.67
N THR A 454 2.23 -16.83 -17.33
CA THR A 454 3.05 -16.05 -18.25
C THR A 454 3.72 -16.96 -19.27
N MET A 455 3.62 -16.61 -20.55
CA MET A 455 4.20 -17.34 -21.66
C MET A 455 5.72 -17.18 -21.68
N PRO A 456 6.51 -18.27 -21.61
CA PRO A 456 7.94 -18.21 -21.84
C PRO A 456 8.25 -18.01 -23.34
N TYR A 457 9.47 -17.60 -23.66
CA TYR A 457 9.95 -17.63 -25.04
C TYR A 457 10.09 -19.08 -25.53
N GLU A 458 9.66 -19.37 -26.76
CA GLU A 458 9.62 -20.74 -27.29
C GLU A 458 11.03 -21.36 -27.36
N GLU A 459 12.04 -20.57 -27.71
CA GLU A 459 13.44 -20.99 -27.78
C GLU A 459 14.04 -21.36 -26.40
N ASP A 460 13.42 -20.87 -25.32
CA ASP A 460 13.88 -21.08 -23.95
C ASP A 460 13.20 -22.29 -23.27
N LEU A 461 12.15 -22.86 -23.87
CA LEU A 461 11.40 -24.00 -23.33
C LEU A 461 12.28 -25.22 -23.00
N GLN A 462 13.38 -25.39 -23.73
CA GLN A 462 14.34 -26.48 -23.49
C GLN A 462 15.08 -26.37 -22.15
N TYR A 463 15.11 -25.19 -21.54
CA TYR A 463 15.82 -24.93 -20.28
C TYR A 463 14.91 -24.99 -19.05
N LEU A 464 13.59 -25.16 -19.22
CA LEU A 464 12.60 -25.15 -18.12
C LEU A 464 12.97 -26.02 -16.91
N PHE A 465 13.59 -27.18 -17.15
CA PHE A 465 13.95 -28.13 -16.11
C PHE A 465 15.45 -28.19 -15.81
N THR A 466 16.29 -27.71 -16.72
CA THR A 466 17.75 -27.88 -16.66
C THR A 466 18.47 -26.61 -16.19
N ASP A 467 17.97 -25.44 -16.60
CA ASP A 467 18.49 -24.14 -16.23
C ASP A 467 17.34 -23.10 -16.16
N PRO A 468 16.44 -23.21 -15.16
CA PRO A 468 15.25 -22.36 -15.07
C PRO A 468 15.59 -20.86 -15.01
N GLY A 469 16.73 -20.50 -14.42
CA GLY A 469 17.18 -19.11 -14.30
C GLY A 469 17.50 -18.43 -15.64
N ARG A 470 17.65 -19.18 -16.72
CA ARG A 470 17.86 -18.66 -18.07
C ARG A 470 16.57 -18.39 -18.83
N VAL A 471 15.46 -18.99 -18.42
CA VAL A 471 14.19 -18.92 -19.17
C VAL A 471 13.63 -17.50 -19.07
N ARG A 472 13.39 -16.87 -20.22
CA ARG A 472 12.76 -15.56 -20.30
C ARG A 472 11.25 -15.67 -20.43
N ALA A 473 10.56 -14.71 -19.85
CA ALA A 473 9.13 -14.47 -19.96
C ALA A 473 8.84 -13.42 -21.05
N GLN A 474 7.74 -13.63 -21.80
CA GLN A 474 7.11 -12.59 -22.62
C GLN A 474 6.29 -11.65 -21.72
N ALA A 475 7.00 -11.02 -20.78
CA ALA A 475 6.46 -10.08 -19.81
C ALA A 475 7.08 -8.70 -20.01
N TYR A 476 6.32 -7.68 -19.64
CA TYR A 476 6.67 -6.31 -19.90
C TYR A 476 6.07 -5.35 -18.85
N ASP A 477 6.87 -4.37 -18.48
CA ASP A 477 6.52 -3.32 -17.54
C ASP A 477 6.57 -1.96 -18.22
N VAL A 478 5.66 -1.06 -17.82
CA VAL A 478 5.76 0.36 -18.16
C VAL A 478 6.32 1.09 -16.97
N VAL A 479 7.41 1.81 -17.19
CA VAL A 479 8.10 2.59 -16.17
C VAL A 479 8.05 4.05 -16.56
N LEU A 480 7.75 4.91 -15.58
CA LEU A 480 7.84 6.35 -15.69
C LEU A 480 8.74 6.86 -14.56
N ASN A 481 9.82 7.56 -14.90
CA ASN A 481 10.62 8.30 -13.92
C ASN A 481 11.15 7.43 -12.75
N GLY A 482 11.52 6.18 -13.04
CA GLY A 482 12.00 5.20 -12.05
C GLY A 482 10.90 4.47 -11.28
N ILE A 483 9.65 4.64 -11.67
CA ILE A 483 8.49 4.03 -11.00
C ILE A 483 7.73 3.15 -11.99
N GLU A 484 7.56 1.90 -11.59
CA GLU A 484 6.72 0.92 -12.29
C GLU A 484 5.25 1.35 -12.20
N LEU A 485 4.67 1.73 -13.34
CA LEU A 485 3.27 2.10 -13.46
C LEU A 485 2.37 0.87 -13.51
N GLY A 486 2.84 -0.20 -14.14
CA GLY A 486 2.11 -1.43 -14.34
C GLY A 486 2.93 -2.50 -15.03
N SER A 487 2.39 -3.71 -15.02
CA SER A 487 3.01 -4.92 -15.55
C SER A 487 1.99 -5.73 -16.36
N GLY A 488 2.48 -6.50 -17.32
CA GLY A 488 1.70 -7.35 -18.21
C GLY A 488 2.51 -8.50 -18.77
N SER A 489 1.81 -9.45 -19.40
CA SER A 489 2.46 -10.53 -20.13
C SER A 489 1.55 -11.14 -21.19
N VAL A 490 2.18 -11.78 -22.17
CA VAL A 490 1.51 -12.77 -23.02
C VAL A 490 1.20 -13.99 -22.17
N ARG A 491 0.01 -14.56 -22.32
CA ARG A 491 -0.42 -15.69 -21.50
C ARG A 491 -0.24 -17.01 -22.22
N ILE A 492 -0.02 -18.05 -21.42
CA ILE A 492 -0.04 -19.42 -21.89
C ILE A 492 -1.49 -19.78 -22.27
N HIS A 493 -1.70 -20.02 -23.56
CA HIS A 493 -2.97 -20.51 -24.12
C HIS A 493 -2.87 -21.99 -24.55
N ARG A 494 -1.67 -22.56 -24.49
CA ARG A 494 -1.35 -23.94 -24.92
C ARG A 494 -1.25 -24.88 -23.72
N GLN A 495 -2.05 -25.95 -23.73
CA GLN A 495 -2.10 -26.92 -22.65
C GLN A 495 -0.75 -27.60 -22.40
N ASP A 496 -0.02 -27.96 -23.46
CA ASP A 496 1.27 -28.64 -23.34
C ASP A 496 2.34 -27.76 -22.68
N ILE A 497 2.29 -26.45 -22.90
CA ILE A 497 3.18 -25.48 -22.25
C ILE A 497 2.76 -25.26 -20.79
N GLN A 498 1.47 -25.11 -20.52
CA GLN A 498 0.97 -24.89 -19.16
C GLN A 498 1.30 -26.06 -18.23
N THR A 499 1.18 -27.30 -18.71
CA THR A 499 1.57 -28.49 -17.95
C THR A 499 3.06 -28.48 -17.62
N LYS A 500 3.94 -28.18 -18.59
CA LYS A 500 5.39 -28.06 -18.33
C LYS A 500 5.72 -26.95 -17.34
N MET A 501 5.00 -25.82 -17.40
CA MET A 501 5.18 -24.71 -16.48
C MET A 501 4.82 -25.12 -15.04
N PHE A 502 3.71 -25.83 -14.84
CA PHE A 502 3.34 -26.32 -13.52
C PHE A 502 4.32 -27.37 -12.97
N GLU A 503 4.81 -28.27 -13.83
CA GLU A 503 5.83 -29.25 -13.48
C GLU A 503 7.14 -28.57 -13.06
N ALA A 504 7.58 -27.55 -13.80
CA ALA A 504 8.79 -26.77 -13.47
C ALA A 504 8.66 -26.01 -12.14
N LEU A 505 7.44 -25.58 -11.78
CA LEU A 505 7.14 -24.95 -10.49
C LEU A 505 6.93 -25.96 -9.34
N GLY A 506 6.95 -27.27 -9.63
CA GLY A 506 6.81 -28.33 -8.64
C GLY A 506 5.38 -28.59 -8.17
N PHE A 507 4.36 -28.22 -8.96
CA PHE A 507 2.97 -28.54 -8.62
C PHE A 507 2.64 -30.00 -8.96
N THR A 508 1.93 -30.66 -8.04
CA THR A 508 1.34 -31.98 -8.29
C THR A 508 0.00 -31.85 -9.01
N ASP A 509 -0.42 -32.88 -9.75
CA ASP A 509 -1.73 -32.91 -10.43
C ASP A 509 -2.90 -32.60 -9.48
N ALA A 510 -2.85 -33.10 -8.24
CA ALA A 510 -3.86 -32.83 -7.23
C ALA A 510 -3.91 -31.35 -6.85
N GLN A 511 -2.75 -30.70 -6.68
CA GLN A 511 -2.68 -29.26 -6.39
C GLN A 511 -3.12 -28.41 -7.59
N ILE A 512 -2.80 -28.84 -8.81
CA ILE A 512 -3.23 -28.16 -10.05
C ILE A 512 -4.76 -28.21 -10.13
N GLU A 513 -5.37 -29.38 -9.96
CA GLU A 513 -6.83 -29.53 -10.00
C GLU A 513 -7.51 -28.75 -8.87
N GLU A 514 -6.99 -28.87 -7.65
CA GLU A 514 -7.54 -28.18 -6.47
C GLU A 514 -7.49 -26.67 -6.62
N ARG A 515 -6.40 -26.09 -7.15
CA ARG A 515 -6.23 -24.63 -7.23
C ARG A 515 -6.72 -24.06 -8.55
N PHE A 516 -6.32 -24.66 -9.66
CA PHE A 516 -6.44 -24.13 -11.02
C PHE A 516 -7.30 -25.00 -11.96
N GLY A 517 -7.91 -26.10 -11.48
CA GLY A 517 -8.62 -27.06 -12.32
C GLY A 517 -9.70 -26.43 -13.21
N PHE A 518 -10.42 -25.41 -12.70
CA PHE A 518 -11.42 -24.69 -13.49
C PHE A 518 -10.82 -23.93 -14.69
N MET A 519 -9.63 -23.34 -14.53
CA MET A 519 -8.95 -22.58 -15.57
C MET A 519 -8.24 -23.51 -16.55
N VAL A 520 -7.56 -24.54 -16.05
CA VAL A 520 -6.96 -25.59 -16.88
C VAL A 520 -8.03 -26.28 -17.72
N ASN A 521 -9.21 -26.56 -17.14
CA ASN A 521 -10.34 -27.09 -17.87
C ASN A 521 -10.85 -26.11 -18.93
N ALA A 522 -11.02 -24.82 -18.59
CA ALA A 522 -11.43 -23.80 -19.55
C ALA A 522 -10.48 -23.74 -20.76
N PHE A 523 -9.17 -23.89 -20.52
CA PHE A 523 -8.16 -23.83 -21.59
C PHE A 523 -8.22 -24.95 -22.62
N ARG A 524 -8.98 -26.01 -22.34
CA ARG A 524 -9.19 -27.13 -23.27
C ARG A 524 -10.22 -26.85 -24.36
N TYR A 525 -11.00 -25.79 -24.24
CA TYR A 525 -12.13 -25.49 -25.12
C TYR A 525 -11.82 -24.41 -26.17
N GLY A 526 -10.55 -24.30 -26.58
CA GLY A 526 -10.13 -23.37 -27.63
C GLY A 526 -9.80 -21.97 -27.10
N THR A 527 -8.78 -21.87 -26.24
CA THR A 527 -8.28 -20.58 -25.77
C THR A 527 -7.52 -19.85 -26.88
N PRO A 528 -7.89 -18.61 -27.20
CA PRO A 528 -7.13 -17.81 -28.16
C PRO A 528 -5.76 -17.45 -27.56
N PRO A 529 -4.74 -17.15 -28.38
CA PRO A 529 -3.59 -16.41 -27.90
C PRO A 529 -4.08 -15.10 -27.28
N HIS A 530 -3.67 -14.77 -26.06
CA HIS A 530 -4.11 -13.55 -25.40
C HIS A 530 -3.00 -12.96 -24.53
N ALA A 531 -3.06 -11.65 -24.33
CA ALA A 531 -2.11 -10.90 -23.55
C ALA A 531 -2.81 -9.73 -22.86
N GLY A 532 -2.23 -9.25 -21.77
CA GLY A 532 -2.80 -8.10 -21.09
C GLY A 532 -1.82 -7.36 -20.23
N PHE A 533 -2.37 -6.37 -19.53
CA PHE A 533 -1.61 -5.40 -18.75
C PHE A 533 -2.50 -4.84 -17.65
N ALA A 534 -1.90 -4.41 -16.55
CA ALA A 534 -2.62 -3.65 -15.53
C ALA A 534 -1.70 -2.55 -14.99
N PHE A 535 -2.21 -1.32 -14.88
CA PHE A 535 -1.51 -0.24 -14.20
C PHE A 535 -2.24 0.22 -12.95
N GLY A 536 -1.46 0.62 -11.94
CA GLY A 536 -1.98 1.17 -10.70
C GLY A 536 -2.51 2.58 -10.92
N LEU A 537 -3.83 2.74 -10.92
CA LEU A 537 -4.48 4.04 -11.10
C LEU A 537 -4.06 5.02 -9.98
N ASP A 538 -4.00 4.55 -8.74
CA ASP A 538 -3.56 5.36 -7.60
C ASP A 538 -2.14 5.87 -7.79
N ARG A 539 -1.23 4.99 -8.21
CA ARG A 539 0.18 5.31 -8.42
C ARG A 539 0.37 6.28 -9.59
N LEU A 540 -0.32 6.05 -10.71
CA LEU A 540 -0.29 6.99 -11.84
C LEU A 540 -0.82 8.36 -11.44
N THR A 541 -1.94 8.42 -10.71
CA THR A 541 -2.49 9.69 -10.21
C THR A 541 -1.48 10.41 -9.30
N MET A 542 -0.85 9.67 -8.38
CA MET A 542 0.16 10.21 -7.47
C MET A 542 1.37 10.78 -8.22
N GLN A 543 1.85 10.05 -9.23
CA GLN A 543 2.99 10.47 -10.06
C GLN A 543 2.70 11.71 -10.89
N LEU A 544 1.55 11.77 -11.56
CA LEU A 544 1.20 12.90 -12.41
C LEU A 544 0.88 14.18 -11.63
N LEU A 545 0.46 14.06 -10.37
CA LEU A 545 0.23 15.19 -9.48
C LEU A 545 1.47 15.59 -8.65
N ASP A 546 2.57 14.82 -8.77
CA ASP A 546 3.79 14.98 -7.97
C ASP A 546 3.51 15.09 -6.47
N VAL A 547 2.74 14.14 -5.93
CA VAL A 547 2.44 14.04 -4.50
C VAL A 547 3.14 12.85 -3.86
N GLU A 548 3.59 12.99 -2.61
CA GLU A 548 4.48 12.02 -1.96
C GLU A 548 3.82 10.70 -1.53
N SER A 549 2.49 10.64 -1.49
CA SER A 549 1.75 9.54 -0.88
C SER A 549 0.45 9.22 -1.63
N LEU A 550 0.13 7.93 -1.75
CA LEU A 550 -1.17 7.49 -2.30
C LEU A 550 -2.35 8.01 -1.47
N ARG A 551 -2.11 8.36 -0.21
CA ARG A 551 -3.12 8.92 0.69
C ARG A 551 -3.60 10.30 0.25
N GLU A 552 -2.87 11.01 -0.59
CA GLU A 552 -3.29 12.30 -1.15
C GLU A 552 -4.21 12.15 -2.38
N VAL A 553 -4.34 10.94 -2.93
CA VAL A 553 -5.16 10.66 -4.14
C VAL A 553 -6.31 9.66 -3.89
N ILE A 554 -6.36 9.07 -2.69
CA ILE A 554 -7.44 8.18 -2.25
C ILE A 554 -8.33 8.91 -1.26
N ALA A 555 -9.65 8.84 -1.42
CA ALA A 555 -10.59 9.59 -0.60
C ALA A 555 -10.50 9.22 0.90
N PHE A 556 -10.49 7.92 1.22
CA PHE A 556 -10.42 7.40 2.60
C PHE A 556 -9.36 6.29 2.70
N PRO A 557 -8.07 6.67 2.80
CA PRO A 557 -6.97 5.71 2.79
C PRO A 557 -6.73 5.06 4.16
N LYS A 558 -5.98 3.97 4.17
CA LYS A 558 -5.42 3.34 5.38
C LYS A 558 -4.04 3.90 5.71
N ILE A 559 -3.63 3.83 6.97
CA ILE A 559 -2.24 4.11 7.41
C ILE A 559 -1.39 2.83 7.39
N LYS A 560 -0.14 2.92 7.85
CA LYS A 560 0.88 1.85 7.72
C LYS A 560 0.49 0.52 8.38
N ASP A 561 -0.32 0.53 9.44
CA ASP A 561 -0.80 -0.67 10.14
C ASP A 561 -2.13 -1.21 9.59
N ALA A 562 -2.53 -0.74 8.40
CA ALA A 562 -3.80 -1.06 7.73
C ALA A 562 -5.06 -0.53 8.42
N SER A 563 -4.93 0.38 9.40
CA SER A 563 -6.08 1.03 10.04
C SER A 563 -6.59 2.25 9.27
N GLU A 564 -7.89 2.53 9.39
CA GLU A 564 -8.60 3.71 8.88
C GLU A 564 -9.00 4.59 10.07
N LEU A 565 -8.28 5.70 10.26
CA LEU A 565 -8.37 6.52 11.47
C LEU A 565 -9.72 7.24 11.66
N MET A 566 -10.51 7.46 10.59
CA MET A 566 -11.79 8.15 10.70
C MET A 566 -12.88 7.26 11.30
N THR A 567 -12.95 6.00 10.86
CA THR A 567 -13.95 5.01 11.32
C THR A 567 -13.40 4.09 12.40
N ASN A 568 -12.10 4.16 12.70
CA ASN A 568 -11.41 3.25 13.60
C ASN A 568 -11.45 1.78 13.13
N ALA A 569 -11.43 1.55 11.82
CA ALA A 569 -11.38 0.20 11.26
C ALA A 569 -9.93 -0.30 11.15
N PRO A 570 -9.65 -1.61 11.28
CA PRO A 570 -10.57 -2.67 11.70
C PRO A 570 -10.92 -2.57 13.19
N ASP A 571 -12.04 -3.19 13.60
CA ASP A 571 -12.51 -3.22 14.99
C ASP A 571 -13.13 -4.58 15.32
N PHE A 572 -13.43 -4.82 16.60
CA PHE A 572 -14.10 -6.00 17.08
C PHE A 572 -15.55 -6.09 16.56
N VAL A 573 -15.95 -7.30 16.23
CA VAL A 573 -17.34 -7.65 15.90
C VAL A 573 -18.04 -8.29 17.10
N ASP A 574 -19.36 -8.28 17.08
CA ASP A 574 -20.17 -8.95 18.11
C ASP A 574 -19.95 -10.47 18.07
N GLU A 575 -19.94 -11.12 19.23
CA GLU A 575 -19.77 -12.58 19.35
C GLU A 575 -20.84 -13.37 18.58
N GLU A 576 -22.04 -12.80 18.44
CA GLU A 576 -23.11 -13.41 17.65
C GLU A 576 -22.75 -13.50 16.16
N GLN A 577 -22.06 -12.48 15.62
CA GLN A 577 -21.58 -12.49 14.25
C GLN A 577 -20.56 -13.61 14.03
N LEU A 578 -19.62 -13.77 14.97
CA LEU A 578 -18.61 -14.83 14.94
C LEU A 578 -19.23 -16.22 15.02
N LYS A 579 -20.20 -16.41 15.93
CA LYS A 579 -20.91 -17.68 16.12
C LYS A 579 -21.68 -18.10 14.87
N VAL A 580 -22.35 -17.16 14.21
CA VAL A 580 -23.08 -17.42 12.95
C VAL A 580 -22.13 -17.78 11.80
N LEU A 581 -20.89 -17.28 11.83
CA LEU A 581 -19.84 -17.64 10.87
C LEU A 581 -19.09 -18.93 11.25
N GLY A 582 -19.30 -19.47 12.47
CA GLY A 582 -18.58 -20.63 12.97
C GLY A 582 -17.10 -20.34 13.26
N ILE A 583 -16.76 -19.08 13.57
CA ILE A 583 -15.39 -18.62 13.84
C ILE A 583 -15.24 -18.36 15.33
N TYR A 584 -14.09 -18.75 15.87
CA TYR A 584 -13.67 -18.43 17.23
C TYR A 584 -12.35 -17.66 17.17
N ILE A 585 -12.22 -16.61 17.97
CA ILE A 585 -10.98 -15.85 18.10
C ILE A 585 -10.11 -16.58 19.13
N GLY A 586 -8.82 -16.77 18.83
CA GLY A 586 -7.87 -17.43 19.73
C GLY A 586 -7.55 -16.60 20.99
N ASP A 587 -6.98 -17.25 22.00
CA ASP A 587 -6.80 -16.71 23.36
C ASP A 587 -5.88 -15.48 23.46
N GLU A 588 -5.12 -15.15 22.42
CA GLU A 588 -4.18 -14.00 22.40
C GLU A 588 -4.84 -12.66 22.03
N ALA A 589 -6.11 -12.62 21.66
CA ALA A 589 -6.81 -11.40 21.28
C ALA A 589 -7.59 -10.80 22.47
N GLU A 590 -6.91 -10.09 23.36
CA GLU A 590 -7.60 -9.33 24.41
C GLU A 590 -8.36 -8.14 23.81
N ARG A 591 -9.68 -8.06 24.09
CA ARG A 591 -10.45 -6.83 23.88
C ARG A 591 -9.95 -5.77 24.87
N PRO A 592 -9.58 -4.55 24.43
CA PRO A 592 -9.26 -3.48 25.35
C PRO A 592 -10.45 -3.22 26.29
N ALA A 593 -10.21 -3.25 27.60
CA ALA A 593 -11.21 -2.89 28.60
C ALA A 593 -11.51 -1.39 28.48
N GLY A 594 -12.52 -1.01 27.68
CA GLY A 594 -12.83 0.41 27.48
C GLY A 594 -14.09 0.77 26.70
N THR A 595 -14.68 -0.14 25.92
CA THR A 595 -15.99 0.13 25.31
C THR A 595 -17.10 -0.28 26.26
N ALA A 596 -17.73 0.71 26.88
CA ALA A 596 -18.82 0.55 27.84
C ALA A 596 -19.99 -0.26 27.23
N ALA A 597 -19.97 -1.57 27.43
CA ALA A 597 -21.14 -2.41 27.23
C ALA A 597 -22.21 -1.95 28.22
N LYS A 598 -23.37 -1.52 27.71
CA LYS A 598 -24.56 -1.26 28.53
C LYS A 598 -24.80 -2.48 29.44
N PRO A 599 -25.18 -2.27 30.72
CA PRO A 599 -25.30 -3.37 31.66
C PRO A 599 -26.39 -4.33 31.16
N LYS A 600 -25.98 -5.52 30.69
CA LYS A 600 -26.90 -6.63 30.48
C LYS A 600 -27.52 -6.92 31.84
N LYS A 601 -28.85 -6.95 31.92
CA LYS A 601 -29.56 -7.56 33.06
C LYS A 601 -29.01 -8.98 33.22
N LYS A 602 -28.20 -9.22 34.24
CA LYS A 602 -27.59 -10.53 34.51
C LYS A 602 -28.72 -11.53 34.78
N ALA A 603 -28.92 -12.46 33.85
CA ALA A 603 -29.62 -13.70 34.16
C ALA A 603 -28.72 -14.51 35.11
N THR A 604 -29.29 -15.01 36.21
CA THR A 604 -28.58 -15.91 37.13
C THR A 604 -28.08 -17.12 36.35
N PRO A 605 -26.76 -17.37 36.27
CA PRO A 605 -26.23 -18.50 35.51
C PRO A 605 -26.67 -19.80 36.18
N VAL A 606 -27.23 -20.74 35.41
CA VAL A 606 -27.54 -22.09 35.90
C VAL A 606 -26.24 -22.89 35.96
N ILE A 607 -25.76 -23.17 37.17
CA ILE A 607 -24.51 -23.91 37.38
C ILE A 607 -24.74 -25.40 37.15
N ASN A 608 -24.13 -25.96 36.10
CA ASN A 608 -24.14 -27.39 35.85
C ASN A 608 -23.06 -28.08 36.71
N VAL A 609 -23.42 -28.41 37.94
CA VAL A 609 -22.53 -29.04 38.94
C VAL A 609 -21.95 -30.36 38.45
N GLU A 610 -22.69 -31.12 37.64
CA GLU A 610 -22.25 -32.41 37.13
C GLU A 610 -21.10 -32.26 36.12
N ASN A 611 -21.18 -31.25 35.26
CA ASN A 611 -20.09 -30.94 34.33
C ASN A 611 -18.82 -30.45 35.07
N VAL A 612 -18.99 -29.60 36.09
CA VAL A 612 -17.86 -29.09 36.89
C VAL A 612 -17.19 -30.23 37.67
N ALA A 613 -17.98 -31.12 38.29
CA ALA A 613 -17.46 -32.28 38.99
C ALA A 613 -16.68 -33.22 38.05
N ASN A 614 -17.18 -33.44 36.83
CA ASN A 614 -16.50 -34.26 35.83
C ASN A 614 -15.16 -33.65 35.39
N LEU A 615 -15.11 -32.33 35.14
CA LEU A 615 -13.87 -31.62 34.80
C LEU A 615 -12.84 -31.68 35.94
N ALA A 616 -13.30 -31.53 37.19
CA ALA A 616 -12.47 -31.64 38.38
C ALA A 616 -12.14 -33.09 38.78
N ARG A 617 -12.69 -34.08 38.07
CA ARG A 617 -12.58 -35.52 38.38
C ARG A 617 -13.02 -35.87 39.82
N LEU A 618 -14.03 -35.16 40.31
CA LEU A 618 -14.62 -35.37 41.63
C LEU A 618 -15.91 -36.19 41.51
N SER A 619 -16.05 -37.21 42.35
CA SER A 619 -17.30 -37.94 42.50
C SER A 619 -18.11 -37.30 43.63
N LEU A 620 -19.31 -36.82 43.32
CA LEU A 620 -20.22 -36.20 44.28
C LEU A 620 -21.39 -37.14 44.60
N THR A 621 -21.75 -37.23 45.86
CA THR A 621 -22.98 -37.90 46.32
C THR A 621 -24.22 -37.12 45.89
N ASP A 622 -25.39 -37.78 45.84
CA ASP A 622 -26.64 -37.12 45.46
C ASP A 622 -27.01 -35.93 46.38
N LYS A 623 -26.60 -36.00 47.65
CA LYS A 623 -26.76 -34.89 48.60
C LYS A 623 -25.85 -33.71 48.24
N GLU A 624 -24.57 -33.97 47.95
CA GLU A 624 -23.62 -32.92 47.53
C GLU A 624 -24.04 -32.28 46.21
N LYS A 625 -24.52 -33.07 45.24
CA LYS A 625 -25.06 -32.53 43.97
C LYS A 625 -26.23 -31.56 44.17
N ALA A 626 -27.03 -31.74 45.23
CA ALA A 626 -28.16 -30.88 45.55
C ALA A 626 -27.75 -29.59 46.30
N ASP A 627 -26.69 -29.65 47.11
CA ASP A 627 -26.24 -28.53 47.95
C ASP A 627 -25.20 -27.63 47.25
N MET A 628 -24.31 -28.22 46.43
CA MET A 628 -23.22 -27.53 45.72
C MET A 628 -23.67 -26.33 44.86
N PRO A 629 -24.81 -26.36 44.14
CA PRO A 629 -25.23 -25.20 43.34
C PRO A 629 -25.40 -23.94 44.20
N LYS A 630 -25.97 -24.09 45.41
CA LYS A 630 -26.21 -22.96 46.33
C LYS A 630 -24.91 -22.40 46.89
N GLU A 631 -23.96 -23.27 47.21
CA GLU A 631 -22.65 -22.86 47.70
C GLU A 631 -21.85 -22.15 46.62
N MET A 632 -21.87 -22.67 45.38
CA MET A 632 -21.21 -22.02 44.25
C MET A 632 -21.86 -20.68 43.89
N GLU A 633 -23.20 -20.57 43.95
CA GLU A 633 -23.91 -19.30 43.79
C GLU A 633 -23.49 -18.28 44.87
N ALA A 634 -23.32 -18.71 46.13
CA ALA A 634 -22.85 -17.85 47.21
C ALA A 634 -21.41 -17.37 46.98
N ILE A 635 -20.52 -18.25 46.52
CA ILE A 635 -19.13 -17.90 46.19
C ILE A 635 -19.08 -16.91 45.02
N ILE A 636 -19.85 -17.16 43.96
CA ILE A 636 -19.95 -16.25 42.81
C ILE A 636 -20.56 -14.91 43.24
N GLY A 637 -21.57 -14.92 44.11
CA GLY A 637 -22.14 -13.71 44.70
C GLY A 637 -21.10 -12.89 45.44
N PHE A 638 -20.29 -13.53 46.29
CA PHE A 638 -19.21 -12.87 47.01
C PHE A 638 -18.11 -12.34 46.08
N ALA A 639 -17.71 -13.09 45.05
CA ALA A 639 -16.74 -12.64 44.04
C ALA A 639 -17.23 -11.44 43.23
N ASN A 640 -18.53 -11.39 42.91
CA ASN A 640 -19.12 -10.22 42.27
C ASN A 640 -19.09 -8.99 43.19
N GLN A 641 -19.33 -9.15 44.50
CA GLN A 641 -19.21 -8.04 45.47
C GLN A 641 -17.77 -7.48 45.53
N LEU A 642 -16.76 -8.34 45.44
CA LEU A 642 -15.35 -7.88 45.36
C LEU A 642 -15.08 -7.05 44.10
N SER A 643 -15.78 -7.35 43.01
CA SER A 643 -15.64 -6.64 41.72
C SER A 643 -16.34 -5.28 41.70
N GLU A 644 -17.18 -4.99 42.70
CA GLU A 644 -17.85 -3.69 42.88
C GLU A 644 -16.99 -2.69 43.69
N LEU A 645 -15.87 -3.14 44.26
CA LEU A 645 -14.94 -2.27 44.98
C LEU A 645 -14.09 -1.46 43.98
N ASP A 646 -14.12 -0.14 44.10
CA ASP A 646 -13.25 0.76 43.36
C ASP A 646 -11.80 0.69 43.92
N THR A 647 -10.91 0.08 43.14
CA THR A 647 -9.48 -0.04 43.47
C THR A 647 -8.59 0.89 42.65
N GLU A 648 -9.14 1.85 41.89
CA GLU A 648 -8.36 2.73 41.00
C GLU A 648 -7.30 3.56 41.75
N ASN A 649 -7.51 3.82 43.04
CA ASN A 649 -6.60 4.59 43.90
C ASN A 649 -5.87 3.75 44.97
N VAL A 650 -5.89 2.41 44.86
CA VAL A 650 -5.16 1.53 45.77
C VAL A 650 -3.80 1.21 45.14
N GLU A 651 -2.71 1.75 45.72
CA GLU A 651 -1.36 1.42 45.27
C GLU A 651 -1.09 -0.08 45.39
N ILE A 652 -0.61 -0.68 44.29
CA ILE A 652 -0.20 -2.08 44.25
C ILE A 652 0.93 -2.26 45.26
N THR A 653 0.69 -3.08 46.29
CA THR A 653 1.71 -3.39 47.29
C THR A 653 2.79 -4.24 46.63
N ALA A 654 3.97 -3.66 46.45
CA ALA A 654 5.10 -4.33 45.82
C ALA A 654 5.52 -5.58 46.62
N HIS A 655 5.57 -6.73 45.96
CA HIS A 655 6.27 -7.90 46.51
C HIS A 655 7.78 -7.67 46.43
N VAL A 656 8.45 -7.72 47.59
CA VAL A 656 9.90 -7.43 47.74
C VAL A 656 10.81 -8.48 47.05
N VAL A 657 10.24 -9.57 46.57
CA VAL A 657 10.96 -10.62 45.84
C VAL A 657 10.23 -10.89 44.53
N PRO A 658 10.91 -10.89 43.37
CA PRO A 658 10.29 -11.32 42.12
C PRO A 658 9.81 -12.76 42.27
N ILE A 659 8.50 -12.96 42.21
CA ILE A 659 7.88 -14.28 42.15
C ILE A 659 7.82 -14.66 40.69
N SER A 660 8.68 -15.58 40.26
CA SER A 660 8.48 -16.31 39.02
C SER A 660 7.68 -17.57 39.34
N ASN A 661 6.56 -17.76 38.65
CA ASN A 661 5.91 -19.06 38.65
C ASN A 661 6.77 -20.02 37.83
N VAL A 662 7.22 -21.11 38.45
CA VAL A 662 7.92 -22.18 37.74
C VAL A 662 6.86 -23.03 37.04
N PHE A 663 6.49 -22.61 35.84
CA PHE A 663 5.62 -23.43 35.00
C PHE A 663 6.45 -24.56 34.39
N ARG A 664 6.02 -25.80 34.63
CA ARG A 664 6.44 -26.96 33.83
C ARG A 664 5.99 -26.72 32.39
N GLU A 665 6.81 -27.06 31.40
CA GLU A 665 6.36 -27.10 30.00
C GLU A 665 5.12 -27.99 29.89
N ASP A 666 4.11 -27.52 29.16
CA ASP A 666 2.87 -28.27 28.95
C ASP A 666 3.11 -29.44 27.97
N ARG A 667 3.74 -30.49 28.50
CA ARG A 667 3.97 -31.76 27.83
C ARG A 667 2.95 -32.75 28.34
N VAL A 668 2.14 -33.30 27.43
CA VAL A 668 1.24 -34.42 27.73
C VAL A 668 2.07 -35.69 27.92
N GLU A 669 2.55 -35.89 29.13
CA GLU A 669 3.18 -37.14 29.55
C GLU A 669 2.13 -38.01 30.21
N ASN A 670 1.42 -38.81 29.42
CA ASN A 670 0.49 -39.82 29.94
C ASN A 670 1.25 -41.01 30.52
N ARG A 671 1.96 -40.82 31.65
CA ARG A 671 2.46 -41.87 32.55
C ARG A 671 2.59 -41.27 33.96
N PRO A 672 2.04 -41.91 35.00
CA PRO A 672 2.20 -43.36 35.22
C PRO A 672 0.92 -44.18 35.05
N ASP A 673 1.11 -45.50 34.93
CA ASP A 673 0.03 -46.48 34.97
C ASP A 673 -0.66 -46.46 36.35
N ARG A 674 -1.96 -46.73 36.39
CA ARG A 674 -2.78 -46.67 37.61
C ARG A 674 -2.24 -47.59 38.70
N ASP A 675 -1.73 -48.75 38.31
CA ASP A 675 -1.13 -49.71 39.24
C ASP A 675 0.22 -49.23 39.80
N GLU A 676 0.98 -48.49 39.00
CA GLU A 676 2.25 -47.87 39.38
C GLU A 676 2.03 -46.77 40.43
N LEU A 677 1.03 -45.90 40.21
CA LEU A 677 0.64 -44.85 41.14
C LEU A 677 0.16 -45.42 42.49
N LEU A 678 -0.51 -46.57 42.44
CA LEU A 678 -1.04 -47.21 43.65
C LEU A 678 -0.02 -48.11 44.34
N ALA A 679 1.14 -48.41 43.75
CA ALA A 679 2.08 -49.41 44.26
C ALA A 679 2.44 -49.18 45.74
N ASN A 680 2.63 -47.91 46.14
CA ASN A 680 3.04 -47.51 47.48
C ASN A 680 1.87 -47.08 48.39
N ALA A 681 0.62 -47.24 47.95
CA ALA A 681 -0.54 -46.87 48.75
C ALA A 681 -0.75 -47.83 49.94
N PRO A 682 -0.86 -47.31 51.18
CA PRO A 682 -0.98 -48.15 52.38
C PRO A 682 -2.29 -48.96 52.43
N THR A 683 -3.36 -48.44 51.81
CA THR A 683 -4.64 -49.14 51.64
C THR A 683 -5.22 -48.81 50.26
N LYS A 684 -5.82 -49.78 49.58
CA LYS A 684 -6.40 -49.63 48.24
C LYS A 684 -7.84 -50.14 48.22
N ALA A 685 -8.74 -49.44 47.55
CA ALA A 685 -10.12 -49.85 47.30
C ALA A 685 -10.56 -49.34 45.92
N ASP A 686 -11.22 -50.17 45.11
CA ASP A 686 -11.79 -49.82 43.78
C ASP A 686 -10.83 -49.10 42.82
N GLY A 687 -9.54 -49.48 42.86
CA GLY A 687 -8.50 -48.86 42.04
C GLY A 687 -8.11 -47.45 42.50
N CYS A 688 -8.34 -47.10 43.76
CA CYS A 688 -7.94 -45.84 44.39
C CYS A 688 -7.17 -46.13 45.67
N PHE A 689 -6.31 -45.21 46.12
CA PHE A 689 -5.70 -45.28 47.44
C PHE A 689 -6.67 -44.70 48.48
N THR A 690 -6.76 -45.34 49.64
CA THR A 690 -7.71 -44.96 50.69
C THR A 690 -7.04 -43.95 51.61
N VAL A 691 -7.61 -42.75 51.72
CA VAL A 691 -7.17 -41.73 52.68
C VAL A 691 -7.99 -41.88 53.95
N PRO A 692 -7.39 -42.17 55.11
CA PRO A 692 -8.13 -42.22 56.37
C PRO A 692 -8.69 -40.84 56.71
N ARG A 693 -9.90 -40.80 57.26
CA ARG A 693 -10.58 -39.56 57.64
C ARG A 693 -9.80 -38.86 58.76
N VAL A 694 -9.26 -37.67 58.50
CA VAL A 694 -8.34 -36.93 59.41
C VAL A 694 -9.07 -36.11 60.48
N VAL A 695 -10.40 -36.23 60.62
CA VAL A 695 -11.13 -35.48 61.66
C VAL A 695 -12.09 -36.40 62.40
N GLU A 696 -11.80 -36.63 63.68
CA GLU A 696 -12.73 -37.22 64.65
C GLU A 696 -13.91 -36.24 64.86
N ASN A 697 -15.12 -36.80 64.89
CA ASN A 697 -16.33 -36.04 65.17
C ASN A 697 -16.20 -35.23 66.47
N ASN A 698 -16.40 -33.92 66.38
CA ASN A 698 -17.02 -33.11 67.43
C ASN A 698 -18.08 -32.21 66.79
#